data_AF-A0A2T0U934-F1
#
_entry.id   AF-A0A2T0U934-F1
#
_cell.length_a   1.000
_cell.length_b   1.000
_cell.length_c   1.000
_cell.angle_alpha   90.00
_cell.angle_beta   90.00
_cell.angle_gamma   90.00
#
_symmetry.space_group_name_H-M   'P 1'
#
loop_
_entity.id
_entity.type
_entity.pdbx_description
1 polymer ?
#
loop_
_entity_poly.entity_id
_entity_poly.type
_entity_poly.pdbx_seq_one_letter_code
_entity_poly.pdbx_strand_id
1 'polypeptide(L)'
;MKVKKILCGLGIALSQVLFVNAQPINRQAVVSRHNVVNTKIDSLTSLSLGNGKFAFTADVTGLQTFPEAYKKGVSLGTQSEWGWNSFKDTIGYDFSEILRNYNLNGRMISYAVQWSEPLRKRQVADWFRKNPHRIHLGHLGFEIQKQNGAMISKTDVKNIRQELDLWTGILKSTFTVDNIPVEVTTTVHQDQDVVSVRVKSKLVTSGRLKIGLRFPYPTAEFLDEGANWADAQKHQSSILSSSTDGAVIEHKLEGITYFSNLKWNGGSVKAATTPHSFHIIPAKGSDILELSCLFSPAQTTAAAVPAYQESENSSKAQWAAFWNSGAAIDFAGSTDPRAKELERRTVLSQYLTKLQCAGSFPPQETGLTFNSWFGKPHLEMHWWHAVHFALWNRVDLMEKSLGFYAQVQEKAEALAKRQGFKGARWQKMTDHNGDEAPSSVAAFLIWQQPHLIYMAELAYRDKQDIAILEKYKDLVFATAEFMASFPTYDKAKDQYNLGKGLIPAQEVFKAEETFNPTYELAYWDWALRVAQTWKERLGMSRNAEWDNVINKLAPLPVSEGVYLATESTPDSYTTDRWKTDHPAVLGALGMVPQSKKLDMPTMQRTLDLVWKVWSWDATWGWDFPMTAMNAARLGKPERAMDALFMKIQTNTYLKNGHNYQDGRLRIYLPGNGGVLTTVAMMAGGWDGSQGVNPGFPKNGKWKVRSEGFKKMP
;
A
#
# COMPACT_ATOMS: atom_id res chain seq x y z
N MET A 1 28.73 10.50 87.85
CA MET A 1 29.93 10.05 87.11
C MET A 1 29.70 10.27 85.62
N LYS A 2 30.57 11.05 84.97
CA LYS A 2 30.50 11.45 83.56
C LYS A 2 30.76 10.26 82.62
N VAL A 3 29.93 10.03 81.60
CA VAL A 3 30.36 9.38 80.34
C VAL A 3 29.64 10.03 79.15
N LYS A 4 30.46 10.44 78.18
CA LYS A 4 30.13 11.12 76.92
C LYS A 4 29.27 10.27 75.99
N LYS A 5 28.25 10.85 75.37
CA LYS A 5 27.59 10.29 74.17
C LYS A 5 28.21 10.92 72.92
N ILE A 6 28.71 10.06 72.03
CA ILE A 6 29.28 10.40 70.73
C ILE A 6 28.15 10.59 69.72
N LEU A 7 28.19 11.70 68.98
CA LEU A 7 27.37 11.98 67.81
C LEU A 7 27.85 11.12 66.62
N CYS A 8 26.93 10.45 65.94
CA CYS A 8 27.08 10.04 64.54
C CYS A 8 25.99 10.71 63.71
N GLY A 9 26.36 11.71 62.91
CA GLY A 9 25.51 12.29 61.88
C GLY A 9 25.61 11.47 60.60
N LEU A 10 24.48 10.97 60.10
CA LEU A 10 24.37 10.41 58.75
C LEU A 10 23.91 11.53 57.80
N GLY A 11 24.78 11.94 56.88
CA GLY A 11 24.42 12.80 55.76
C GLY A 11 23.73 11.98 54.66
N ILE A 12 22.48 12.31 54.35
CA ILE A 12 21.77 11.78 53.19
C ILE A 12 22.12 12.67 52.00
N ALA A 13 22.96 12.17 51.10
CA ALA A 13 23.19 12.79 49.80
C ALA A 13 22.04 12.41 48.85
N LEU A 14 21.12 13.35 48.60
CA LEU A 14 20.15 13.25 47.51
C LEU A 14 20.88 13.42 46.17
N SER A 15 21.07 12.33 45.44
CA SER A 15 21.43 12.35 44.03
C SER A 15 20.22 12.78 43.20
N GLN A 16 20.20 14.06 42.80
CA GLN A 16 19.30 14.54 41.75
C GLN A 16 19.69 13.88 40.43
N VAL A 17 18.94 12.87 40.02
CA VAL A 17 18.99 12.35 38.65
C VAL A 17 18.37 13.42 37.74
N LEU A 18 19.24 14.22 37.11
CA LEU A 18 18.86 15.09 36.01
C LEU A 18 18.42 14.20 34.84
N PHE A 19 17.11 14.03 34.68
CA PHE A 19 16.54 13.54 33.44
C PHE A 19 16.81 14.59 32.36
N VAL A 20 17.89 14.42 31.62
CA VAL A 20 18.11 15.14 30.37
C VAL A 20 17.05 14.63 29.40
N ASN A 21 15.91 15.33 29.32
CA ASN A 21 14.94 15.11 28.27
C ASN A 21 15.68 15.29 26.94
N ALA A 22 15.86 14.19 26.20
CA ALA A 22 16.45 14.24 24.87
C ALA A 22 15.61 15.22 24.03
N GLN A 23 16.27 16.15 23.35
CA GLN A 23 15.57 17.12 22.51
C GLN A 23 14.71 16.36 21.48
N PRO A 24 13.44 16.78 21.25
CA PRO A 24 12.60 16.20 20.22
C PRO A 24 13.28 16.21 18.85
N ILE A 25 12.91 15.27 17.98
CA ILE A 25 13.40 15.26 16.60
C ILE A 25 12.87 16.50 15.86
N ASN A 26 13.74 17.24 15.18
CA ASN A 26 13.29 18.28 14.25
C ASN A 26 12.73 17.60 12.98
N ARG A 27 11.45 17.24 13.03
CA ARG A 27 10.79 16.46 11.99
C ARG A 27 10.78 17.17 10.64
N GLN A 28 10.62 18.48 10.63
CA GLN A 28 10.70 19.26 9.39
C GLN A 28 12.08 19.17 8.75
N ALA A 29 13.16 19.30 9.54
CA ALA A 29 14.51 19.13 9.01
C ALA A 29 14.80 17.70 8.52
N VAL A 30 14.16 16.67 9.10
CA VAL A 30 14.21 15.28 8.61
C VAL A 30 13.50 15.13 7.28
N VAL A 31 12.30 15.66 7.17
CA VAL A 31 11.48 15.53 5.97
C VAL A 31 12.06 16.35 4.81
N SER A 32 12.34 17.64 5.03
CA SER A 32 12.70 18.57 3.96
C SER A 32 14.05 18.28 3.29
N ARG A 33 14.99 17.60 3.97
CA ARG A 33 16.26 17.19 3.35
C ARG A 33 16.11 16.05 2.33
N HIS A 34 14.92 15.45 2.25
CA HIS A 34 14.57 14.42 1.27
C HIS A 34 13.53 14.89 0.24
N ASN A 35 13.25 16.20 0.17
CA ASN A 35 12.45 16.78 -0.92
C ASN A 35 12.97 16.30 -2.28
N VAL A 36 12.06 15.86 -3.15
CA VAL A 36 12.44 15.25 -4.43
C VAL A 36 12.57 16.33 -5.49
N VAL A 37 13.76 16.43 -6.12
CA VAL A 37 14.04 17.43 -7.15
C VAL A 37 14.32 16.79 -8.50
N ASN A 38 13.51 17.08 -9.52
CA ASN A 38 13.73 16.66 -10.91
C ASN A 38 14.23 17.83 -11.76
N THR A 39 15.28 17.59 -12.56
CA THR A 39 15.89 18.59 -13.46
C THR A 39 15.86 18.18 -14.93
N LYS A 40 15.28 17.01 -15.22
CA LYS A 40 15.10 16.46 -16.56
C LYS A 40 13.86 15.57 -16.58
N ILE A 41 13.32 15.35 -17.77
CA ILE A 41 12.26 14.36 -17.97
C ILE A 41 12.87 12.96 -17.85
N ASP A 42 12.28 12.15 -16.98
CA ASP A 42 12.59 10.74 -16.78
C ASP A 42 11.29 10.02 -16.43
N SER A 43 10.93 9.04 -17.25
CA SER A 43 9.64 8.34 -17.19
C SER A 43 9.45 7.54 -15.91
N LEU A 44 10.51 7.27 -15.14
CA LEU A 44 10.43 6.55 -13.86
C LEU A 44 10.33 7.49 -12.65
N THR A 45 10.32 8.81 -12.86
CA THR A 45 10.43 9.79 -11.77
C THR A 45 9.28 10.79 -11.71
N SER A 46 8.11 10.45 -12.26
CA SER A 46 6.88 11.22 -12.03
C SER A 46 6.57 11.33 -10.53
N LEU A 47 5.92 12.41 -10.13
CA LEU A 47 5.67 12.74 -8.72
C LEU A 47 4.17 12.77 -8.45
N SER A 48 3.75 12.06 -7.41
CA SER A 48 2.36 11.97 -6.96
C SER A 48 2.05 12.96 -5.85
N LEU A 49 0.87 13.56 -5.90
CA LEU A 49 0.20 14.27 -4.82
C LEU A 49 -1.07 13.52 -4.46
N GLY A 50 -1.53 13.61 -3.21
CA GLY A 50 -2.75 12.89 -2.81
C GLY A 50 -3.18 13.15 -1.38
N ASN A 51 -4.35 12.60 -1.06
CA ASN A 51 -5.02 12.76 0.23
C ASN A 51 -5.30 11.44 0.97
N GLY A 52 -4.83 10.31 0.42
CA GLY A 52 -5.07 8.96 0.95
C GLY A 52 -6.19 8.21 0.22
N LYS A 53 -7.08 8.94 -0.47
CA LYS A 53 -8.23 8.40 -1.23
C LYS A 53 -8.25 8.79 -2.70
N PHE A 54 -7.46 9.80 -3.05
CA PHE A 54 -7.26 10.33 -4.38
C PHE A 54 -5.78 10.66 -4.59
N ALA A 55 -5.29 10.39 -5.80
CA ALA A 55 -3.94 10.74 -6.21
C ALA A 55 -3.92 11.37 -7.61
N PHE A 56 -3.03 12.34 -7.76
CA PHE A 56 -2.68 13.03 -9.00
C PHE A 56 -1.17 12.90 -9.24
N THR A 57 -0.79 12.25 -10.33
CA THR A 57 0.61 12.00 -10.71
C THR A 57 0.99 12.89 -11.88
N ALA A 58 2.00 13.72 -11.67
CA ALA A 58 2.44 14.75 -12.62
C ALA A 58 3.82 14.46 -13.23
N ASP A 59 4.04 14.95 -14.44
CA ASP A 59 5.36 15.08 -15.04
C ASP A 59 6.06 16.36 -14.56
N VAL A 60 7.26 16.63 -15.09
CA VAL A 60 8.11 17.77 -14.69
C VAL A 60 7.45 19.15 -14.82
N THR A 61 6.38 19.29 -15.60
CA THR A 61 5.63 20.54 -15.75
C THR A 61 4.76 20.86 -14.53
N GLY A 62 4.56 19.90 -13.62
CA GLY A 62 3.64 20.03 -12.48
C GLY A 62 2.21 19.58 -12.80
N LEU A 63 1.95 19.15 -14.04
CA LEU A 63 0.67 18.63 -14.54
C LEU A 63 0.91 17.34 -15.36
N GLN A 64 -0.14 16.84 -16.03
CA GLN A 64 -0.12 15.64 -16.88
C GLN A 64 0.05 16.01 -18.36
N THR A 65 1.11 16.74 -18.68
CA THR A 65 1.32 17.36 -20.00
C THR A 65 1.80 16.37 -21.06
N PHE A 66 2.60 15.37 -20.69
CA PHE A 66 3.18 14.40 -21.62
C PHE A 66 2.87 12.94 -21.24
N PRO A 67 1.60 12.52 -21.15
CA PRO A 67 1.25 11.17 -20.69
C PRO A 67 1.88 10.07 -21.56
N GLU A 68 2.02 10.27 -22.87
CA GLU A 68 2.65 9.33 -23.80
C GLU A 68 4.14 9.10 -23.48
N ALA A 69 4.84 10.08 -22.92
CA ALA A 69 6.24 9.94 -22.54
C ALA A 69 6.43 9.07 -21.28
N TYR A 70 5.37 8.91 -20.47
CA TYR A 70 5.36 8.18 -19.22
C TYR A 70 4.58 6.86 -19.30
N LYS A 71 3.87 6.60 -20.40
CA LYS A 71 3.03 5.41 -20.60
C LYS A 71 3.73 4.13 -20.14
N LYS A 72 4.95 3.86 -20.63
CA LYS A 72 5.79 2.69 -20.27
C LYS A 72 6.72 2.89 -19.06
N GLY A 73 6.55 3.98 -18.32
CA GLY A 73 7.25 4.27 -17.07
C GLY A 73 6.27 4.31 -15.89
N VAL A 74 6.55 5.14 -14.89
CA VAL A 74 5.56 5.45 -13.84
C VAL A 74 4.52 6.39 -14.47
N SER A 75 3.42 5.80 -14.94
CA SER A 75 2.41 6.47 -15.73
C SER A 75 1.82 7.68 -15.01
N LEU A 76 1.46 8.71 -15.78
CA LEU A 76 0.71 9.85 -15.26
C LEU A 76 -0.74 9.41 -15.04
N GLY A 77 -1.33 9.85 -13.94
CA GLY A 77 -2.52 9.21 -13.39
C GLY A 77 -3.33 10.14 -12.51
N THR A 78 -4.65 10.18 -12.72
CA THR A 78 -5.61 10.71 -11.75
C THR A 78 -6.56 9.58 -11.35
N GLN A 79 -6.46 9.10 -10.11
CA GLN A 79 -7.30 7.99 -9.61
C GLN A 79 -7.90 8.31 -8.25
N SER A 80 -9.04 7.72 -7.95
CA SER A 80 -9.68 7.76 -6.63
C SER A 80 -10.12 6.37 -6.19
N GLU A 81 -10.46 6.24 -4.90
CA GLU A 81 -11.09 5.04 -4.35
C GLU A 81 -12.47 4.76 -4.98
N TRP A 82 -13.24 5.78 -5.34
CA TRP A 82 -14.61 5.59 -5.85
C TRP A 82 -14.68 5.39 -7.37
N GLY A 83 -13.62 5.73 -8.11
CA GLY A 83 -13.60 5.69 -9.58
C GLY A 83 -13.54 4.28 -10.15
N TRP A 84 -14.68 3.60 -10.26
CA TRP A 84 -14.80 2.26 -10.82
C TRP A 84 -15.76 2.22 -12.00
N ASN A 85 -15.42 1.46 -13.04
CA ASN A 85 -16.28 1.18 -14.17
C ASN A 85 -16.57 -0.31 -14.27
N SER A 86 -17.76 -0.63 -14.78
CA SER A 86 -18.16 -1.97 -15.16
C SER A 86 -18.59 -1.98 -16.61
N PHE A 87 -18.10 -2.95 -17.39
CA PHE A 87 -18.70 -3.23 -18.68
C PHE A 87 -20.04 -3.94 -18.48
N LYS A 88 -20.98 -3.72 -19.41
CA LYS A 88 -22.29 -4.38 -19.40
C LYS A 88 -22.13 -5.79 -19.93
N ASP A 89 -22.68 -6.74 -19.19
CA ASP A 89 -22.78 -8.10 -19.67
C ASP A 89 -23.92 -8.19 -20.71
N THR A 90 -23.55 -8.36 -21.97
CA THR A 90 -24.46 -8.57 -23.10
C THR A 90 -24.60 -10.04 -23.51
N ILE A 91 -23.83 -10.92 -22.86
CA ILE A 91 -23.67 -12.32 -23.22
C ILE A 91 -24.37 -13.25 -22.21
N GLY A 92 -24.60 -12.77 -20.99
CA GLY A 92 -25.18 -13.56 -19.91
C GLY A 92 -24.15 -14.51 -19.30
N TYR A 93 -23.07 -13.95 -18.77
CA TYR A 93 -22.03 -14.66 -18.04
C TYR A 93 -22.50 -15.01 -16.63
N ASP A 94 -22.44 -16.29 -16.27
CA ASP A 94 -22.75 -16.76 -14.92
C ASP A 94 -21.46 -17.17 -14.20
N PHE A 95 -21.28 -16.63 -12.99
CA PHE A 95 -20.15 -16.94 -12.13
C PHE A 95 -20.03 -18.44 -11.82
N SER A 96 -21.13 -19.19 -11.80
CA SER A 96 -21.11 -20.64 -11.56
C SER A 96 -20.34 -21.42 -12.64
N GLU A 97 -20.25 -20.90 -13.87
CA GLU A 97 -19.61 -21.58 -15.01
C GLU A 97 -18.10 -21.78 -14.82
N ILE A 98 -17.47 -20.90 -14.03
CA ILE A 98 -16.02 -20.87 -13.82
C ILE A 98 -15.59 -21.58 -12.54
N LEU A 99 -16.55 -22.09 -11.76
CA LEU A 99 -16.24 -22.91 -10.61
C LEU A 99 -15.65 -24.24 -11.07
N ARG A 100 -14.49 -24.58 -10.48
CA ARG A 100 -13.87 -25.89 -10.63
C ARG A 100 -13.90 -26.61 -9.29
N ASN A 101 -14.37 -27.85 -9.30
CA ASN A 101 -14.36 -28.70 -8.13
C ASN A 101 -13.03 -29.45 -8.01
N TYR A 102 -12.53 -29.53 -6.78
CA TYR A 102 -11.31 -30.25 -6.42
C TYR A 102 -11.63 -31.23 -5.31
N ASN A 103 -11.12 -32.46 -5.41
CA ASN A 103 -11.19 -33.44 -4.32
C ASN A 103 -10.02 -33.21 -3.35
N LEU A 104 -10.31 -32.55 -2.23
CA LEU A 104 -9.33 -32.12 -1.25
C LEU A 104 -9.74 -32.67 0.12
N ASN A 105 -8.86 -33.45 0.75
CA ASN A 105 -9.07 -34.00 2.09
C ASN A 105 -10.40 -34.78 2.21
N GLY A 106 -10.76 -35.54 1.17
CA GLY A 106 -12.00 -36.32 1.12
C GLY A 106 -13.28 -35.50 0.88
N ARG A 107 -13.15 -34.22 0.51
CA ARG A 107 -14.28 -33.32 0.22
C ARG A 107 -14.17 -32.75 -1.19
N MET A 108 -15.31 -32.54 -1.84
CA MET A 108 -15.39 -31.78 -3.09
C MET A 108 -15.54 -30.29 -2.75
N ILE A 109 -14.56 -29.48 -3.15
CA ILE A 109 -14.53 -28.04 -2.86
C ILE A 109 -14.42 -27.27 -4.17
N SER A 110 -15.28 -26.27 -4.37
CA SER A 110 -15.29 -25.43 -5.56
C SER A 110 -14.44 -24.16 -5.41
N TYR A 111 -13.66 -23.83 -6.43
CA TYR A 111 -12.87 -22.60 -6.53
C TYR A 111 -13.12 -21.86 -7.84
N ALA A 112 -13.13 -20.53 -7.78
CA ALA A 112 -13.20 -19.67 -8.96
C ALA A 112 -11.80 -19.52 -9.57
N VAL A 113 -11.55 -20.25 -10.66
CA VAL A 113 -10.22 -20.34 -11.29
C VAL A 113 -10.24 -19.76 -12.70
N GLN A 114 -9.06 -19.48 -13.23
CA GLN A 114 -8.93 -19.16 -14.65
C GLN A 114 -9.03 -20.45 -15.49
N TRP A 115 -9.51 -20.29 -16.72
CA TRP A 115 -9.68 -21.39 -17.67
C TRP A 115 -8.93 -21.07 -18.96
N SER A 116 -8.17 -22.02 -19.48
CA SER A 116 -7.60 -21.95 -20.82
C SER A 116 -8.60 -22.41 -21.88
N GLU A 117 -9.34 -23.49 -21.59
CA GLU A 117 -10.39 -24.10 -22.41
C GLU A 117 -11.53 -24.63 -21.51
N PRO A 118 -12.76 -24.80 -22.04
CA PRO A 118 -13.22 -24.32 -23.34
C PRO A 118 -13.30 -22.79 -23.38
N LEU A 119 -13.26 -22.20 -24.58
CA LEU A 119 -13.34 -20.75 -24.81
C LEU A 119 -14.42 -20.05 -23.96
N ARG A 120 -15.62 -20.64 -23.83
CA ARG A 120 -16.71 -20.07 -23.00
C ARG A 120 -16.28 -19.82 -21.56
N LYS A 121 -15.66 -20.81 -20.90
CA LYS A 121 -15.23 -20.67 -19.50
C LYS A 121 -14.10 -19.65 -19.37
N ARG A 122 -13.20 -19.60 -20.36
CA ARG A 122 -12.15 -18.57 -20.42
C ARG A 122 -12.76 -17.17 -20.47
N GLN A 123 -13.74 -16.95 -21.35
CA GLN A 123 -14.42 -15.66 -21.50
C GLN A 123 -15.14 -15.23 -20.22
N VAL A 124 -15.87 -16.14 -19.57
CA VAL A 124 -16.54 -15.88 -18.29
C VAL A 124 -15.49 -15.54 -17.20
N ALA A 125 -14.41 -16.31 -17.11
CA ALA A 125 -13.38 -16.09 -16.10
C ALA A 125 -12.66 -14.76 -16.31
N ASP A 126 -12.27 -14.45 -17.54
CA ASP A 126 -11.62 -13.19 -17.90
C ASP A 126 -12.55 -11.99 -17.64
N TRP A 127 -13.87 -12.15 -17.86
CA TRP A 127 -14.87 -11.14 -17.55
C TRP A 127 -14.93 -10.80 -16.05
N PHE A 128 -15.20 -11.79 -15.19
CA PHE A 128 -15.25 -11.57 -13.73
C PHE A 128 -13.89 -11.18 -13.13
N ARG A 129 -12.79 -11.56 -13.79
CA ARG A 129 -11.45 -11.18 -13.34
C ARG A 129 -11.18 -9.70 -13.53
N LYS A 130 -11.65 -9.10 -14.63
CA LYS A 130 -11.42 -7.68 -14.95
C LYS A 130 -12.57 -6.73 -14.56
N ASN A 131 -13.77 -7.26 -14.30
CA ASN A 131 -14.97 -6.44 -14.06
C ASN A 131 -15.42 -6.57 -12.60
N PRO A 132 -15.69 -5.47 -11.87
CA PRO A 132 -15.36 -4.08 -12.19
C PRO A 132 -13.84 -3.80 -12.19
N HIS A 133 -13.43 -2.70 -12.83
CA HIS A 133 -12.05 -2.19 -12.84
C HIS A 133 -12.02 -0.71 -12.43
N ARG A 134 -10.92 -0.28 -11.81
CA ARG A 134 -10.69 1.14 -11.50
C ARG A 134 -10.42 1.93 -12.79
N ILE A 135 -10.74 3.21 -12.82
CA ILE A 135 -10.52 4.07 -13.99
C ILE A 135 -9.55 5.22 -13.74
N HIS A 136 -8.98 5.74 -14.82
CA HIS A 136 -8.34 7.06 -14.84
C HIS A 136 -9.40 8.14 -15.00
N LEU A 137 -9.47 9.09 -14.07
CA LEU A 137 -10.54 10.10 -13.99
C LEU A 137 -10.39 11.26 -14.98
N GLY A 138 -9.20 11.48 -15.52
CA GLY A 138 -8.96 12.51 -16.53
C GLY A 138 -7.55 13.08 -16.46
N HIS A 139 -6.99 13.40 -17.63
CA HIS A 139 -5.69 14.04 -17.79
C HIS A 139 -5.83 15.55 -17.69
N LEU A 140 -5.23 16.15 -16.68
CA LEU A 140 -5.13 17.61 -16.54
C LEU A 140 -3.71 18.04 -16.89
N GLY A 141 -3.52 18.53 -18.12
CA GLY A 141 -2.21 18.82 -18.71
C GLY A 141 -2.15 20.19 -19.38
N PHE A 142 -0.96 20.68 -19.69
CA PHE A 142 -0.85 21.93 -20.46
C PHE A 142 -1.06 21.73 -21.95
N GLU A 143 -1.74 22.71 -22.56
CA GLU A 143 -1.79 22.92 -24.00
C GLU A 143 -0.99 24.20 -24.30
N ILE A 144 0.29 24.07 -24.63
CA ILE A 144 1.19 25.20 -24.91
C ILE A 144 1.52 25.28 -26.40
N GLN A 145 1.31 26.44 -26.99
CA GLN A 145 1.72 26.77 -28.34
C GLN A 145 3.05 27.53 -28.35
N LYS A 146 3.93 27.15 -29.28
CA LYS A 146 5.13 27.90 -29.63
C LYS A 146 4.78 29.20 -30.36
N GLN A 147 5.76 30.08 -30.53
CA GLN A 147 5.60 31.32 -31.33
C GLN A 147 5.10 31.06 -32.75
N ASN A 148 5.49 29.94 -33.35
CA ASN A 148 5.07 29.54 -34.70
C ASN A 148 3.69 28.84 -34.75
N GLY A 149 2.96 28.78 -33.63
CA GLY A 149 1.63 28.19 -33.53
C GLY A 149 1.60 26.66 -33.33
N ALA A 150 2.73 25.96 -33.46
CA ALA A 150 2.78 24.52 -33.22
C ALA A 150 2.71 24.20 -31.71
N MET A 151 2.07 23.09 -31.35
CA MET A 151 2.07 22.58 -29.98
C MET A 151 3.48 22.18 -29.53
N ILE A 152 3.78 22.36 -28.25
CA ILE A 152 5.05 21.90 -27.68
C ILE A 152 5.14 20.38 -27.64
N SER A 153 6.36 19.90 -27.72
CA SER A 153 6.77 18.53 -27.41
C SER A 153 7.61 18.52 -26.14
N LYS A 154 7.88 17.33 -25.59
CA LYS A 154 8.75 17.16 -24.42
C LYS A 154 10.15 17.79 -24.60
N THR A 155 10.64 17.88 -25.84
CA THR A 155 11.96 18.48 -26.14
C THR A 155 11.94 20.00 -26.13
N ASP A 156 10.77 20.64 -26.20
CA ASP A 156 10.64 22.10 -26.17
C ASP A 156 10.66 22.65 -24.73
N VAL A 157 10.49 21.79 -23.72
CA VAL A 157 10.56 22.14 -22.30
C VAL A 157 12.01 22.15 -21.84
N LYS A 158 12.54 23.34 -21.53
CA LYS A 158 13.93 23.56 -21.11
C LYS A 158 14.02 24.11 -19.69
N ASN A 159 15.24 24.17 -19.14
CA ASN A 159 15.53 24.76 -17.82
C ASN A 159 14.63 24.19 -16.70
N ILE A 160 14.44 22.87 -16.72
CA ILE A 160 13.52 22.17 -15.82
C ILE A 160 14.07 22.19 -14.39
N ARG A 161 13.23 22.60 -13.45
CA ARG A 161 13.38 22.32 -12.03
C ARG A 161 12.00 22.07 -11.42
N GLN A 162 11.74 20.83 -11.05
CA GLN A 162 10.56 20.43 -10.30
C GLN A 162 11.00 19.99 -8.90
N GLU A 163 10.28 20.42 -7.88
CA GLU A 163 10.50 20.07 -6.48
C GLU A 163 9.18 19.69 -5.81
N LEU A 164 9.13 18.49 -5.23
CA LEU A 164 8.08 18.10 -4.30
C LEU A 164 8.52 18.46 -2.89
N ASP A 165 7.83 19.44 -2.30
CA ASP A 165 7.98 19.78 -0.89
C ASP A 165 7.14 18.80 -0.06
N LEU A 166 7.82 17.83 0.54
CA LEU A 166 7.17 16.75 1.29
C LEU A 166 6.47 17.28 2.55
N TRP A 167 6.98 18.37 3.13
CA TRP A 167 6.43 18.94 4.37
C TRP A 167 5.06 19.58 4.14
N THR A 168 4.85 20.19 2.97
CA THR A 168 3.60 20.87 2.62
C THR A 168 2.73 20.08 1.65
N GLY A 169 3.28 19.05 0.99
CA GLY A 169 2.64 18.34 -0.11
C GLY A 169 2.40 19.21 -1.34
N ILE A 170 3.31 20.15 -1.62
CA ILE A 170 3.19 21.07 -2.77
C ILE A 170 4.26 20.73 -3.80
N LEU A 171 3.84 20.59 -5.04
CA LEU A 171 4.72 20.39 -6.19
C LEU A 171 4.99 21.74 -6.85
N LYS A 172 6.25 22.15 -6.91
CA LYS A 172 6.70 23.40 -7.53
C LYS A 172 7.48 23.06 -8.80
N SER A 173 7.05 23.53 -9.95
CA SER A 173 7.72 23.33 -11.23
C SER A 173 8.06 24.65 -11.89
N THR A 174 9.31 24.79 -12.34
CA THR A 174 9.78 25.90 -13.17
C THR A 174 10.44 25.36 -14.42
N PHE A 175 10.08 25.91 -15.57
CA PHE A 175 10.68 25.56 -16.86
C PHE A 175 10.52 26.71 -17.84
N THR A 176 11.10 26.58 -19.03
CA THR A 176 10.94 27.56 -20.12
C THR A 176 10.46 26.92 -21.40
N VAL A 177 9.60 27.63 -22.13
CA VAL A 177 9.20 27.33 -23.52
C VAL A 177 9.46 28.60 -24.34
N ASP A 178 10.15 28.50 -25.48
CA ASP A 178 10.59 29.66 -26.28
C ASP A 178 11.29 30.74 -25.42
N ASN A 179 12.13 30.31 -24.47
CA ASN A 179 12.82 31.15 -23.48
C ASN A 179 11.90 31.96 -22.55
N ILE A 180 10.60 31.66 -22.49
CA ILE A 180 9.65 32.29 -21.59
C ILE A 180 9.45 31.39 -20.36
N PRO A 181 9.67 31.90 -19.13
CA PRO A 181 9.50 31.11 -17.92
C PRO A 181 8.03 30.78 -17.67
N VAL A 182 7.82 29.59 -17.13
CA VAL A 182 6.55 29.09 -16.61
C VAL A 182 6.81 28.60 -15.18
N GLU A 183 6.13 29.22 -14.23
CA GLU A 183 6.15 28.83 -12.82
C GLU A 183 4.80 28.17 -12.49
N VAL A 184 4.85 26.98 -11.90
CA VAL A 184 3.66 26.17 -11.61
C VAL A 184 3.74 25.69 -10.18
N THR A 185 2.64 25.83 -9.44
CA THR A 185 2.44 25.22 -8.14
C THR A 185 1.18 24.37 -8.15
N THR A 186 1.35 23.07 -7.88
CA THR A 186 0.27 22.08 -7.87
C THR A 186 0.12 21.51 -6.46
N THR A 187 -1.12 21.33 -6.01
CA THR A 187 -1.46 20.79 -4.69
C THR A 187 -2.76 19.98 -4.76
N VAL A 188 -2.99 19.13 -3.75
CA VAL A 188 -4.21 18.34 -3.62
C VAL A 188 -4.87 18.67 -2.28
N HIS A 189 -6.17 18.98 -2.31
CA HIS A 189 -6.96 19.21 -1.10
C HIS A 189 -7.01 17.92 -0.27
N GLN A 190 -6.92 18.05 1.05
CA GLN A 190 -6.67 16.89 1.91
C GLN A 190 -7.94 16.18 2.39
N ASP A 191 -9.10 16.82 2.23
CA ASP A 191 -10.41 16.24 2.54
C ASP A 191 -11.34 16.08 1.32
N GLN A 192 -10.92 16.54 0.15
CA GLN A 192 -11.72 16.51 -1.09
C GLN A 192 -10.83 16.07 -2.24
N ASP A 193 -11.40 15.41 -3.25
CA ASP A 193 -10.68 14.89 -4.43
C ASP A 193 -10.41 16.00 -5.46
N VAL A 194 -9.72 17.05 -4.99
CA VAL A 194 -9.42 18.28 -5.72
C VAL A 194 -7.94 18.37 -6.00
N VAL A 195 -7.58 18.48 -7.27
CA VAL A 195 -6.27 18.98 -7.68
C VAL A 195 -6.38 20.47 -7.99
N SER A 196 -5.49 21.27 -7.44
CA SER A 196 -5.43 22.72 -7.65
C SER A 196 -4.06 23.12 -8.17
N VAL A 197 -4.06 23.98 -9.18
CA VAL A 197 -2.85 24.47 -9.85
C VAL A 197 -2.89 25.99 -9.96
N ARG A 198 -1.75 26.63 -9.72
CA ARG A 198 -1.50 28.04 -10.03
C ARG A 198 -0.32 28.13 -10.98
N VAL A 199 -0.48 28.92 -12.03
CA VAL A 199 0.48 29.07 -13.12
C VAL A 199 0.76 30.55 -13.30
N LYS A 200 2.02 30.93 -13.37
CA LYS A 200 2.47 32.29 -13.70
C LYS A 200 3.38 32.25 -14.93
N SER A 201 2.97 32.92 -16.01
CA SER A 201 3.77 33.02 -17.24
C SER A 201 3.23 34.09 -18.19
N LYS A 202 4.14 34.74 -18.93
CA LYS A 202 3.75 35.58 -20.09
C LYS A 202 3.10 34.78 -21.22
N LEU A 203 3.23 33.45 -21.24
CA LEU A 203 2.49 32.60 -22.19
C LEU A 203 0.98 32.67 -21.96
N VAL A 204 0.54 32.84 -20.72
CA VAL A 204 -0.87 33.09 -20.35
C VAL A 204 -1.34 34.39 -20.99
N THR A 205 -0.59 35.48 -20.82
CA THR A 205 -0.93 36.81 -21.36
C THR A 205 -1.02 36.79 -22.88
N SER A 206 -0.12 36.07 -23.54
CA SER A 206 -0.12 35.92 -25.01
C SER A 206 -1.16 34.92 -25.54
N GLY A 207 -1.97 34.29 -24.68
CA GLY A 207 -2.98 33.30 -25.07
C GLY A 207 -2.43 31.97 -25.58
N ARG A 208 -1.13 31.71 -25.37
CA ARG A 208 -0.40 30.52 -25.85
C ARG A 208 -0.35 29.38 -24.85
N LEU A 209 -0.73 29.60 -23.59
CA LEU A 209 -0.83 28.56 -22.56
C LEU A 209 -2.29 28.42 -22.12
N LYS A 210 -2.79 27.19 -22.20
CA LYS A 210 -4.10 26.75 -21.69
C LYS A 210 -3.90 25.48 -20.87
N ILE A 211 -4.91 25.10 -20.10
CA ILE A 211 -4.96 23.77 -19.47
C ILE A 211 -5.99 22.93 -20.22
N GLY A 212 -5.60 21.73 -20.63
CA GLY A 212 -6.47 20.71 -21.20
C GLY A 212 -6.94 19.73 -20.13
N LEU A 213 -8.24 19.42 -20.13
CA LEU A 213 -8.80 18.26 -19.43
C LEU A 213 -9.26 17.24 -20.47
N ARG A 214 -8.66 16.05 -20.45
CA ARG A 214 -8.94 15.00 -21.45
C ARG A 214 -9.24 13.66 -20.78
N PHE A 215 -10.33 13.01 -21.19
CA PHE A 215 -10.76 11.75 -20.59
C PHE A 215 -10.35 10.54 -21.45
N PRO A 216 -9.52 9.61 -20.93
CA PRO A 216 -9.17 8.37 -21.63
C PRO A 216 -10.28 7.32 -21.48
N TYR A 217 -10.39 6.40 -22.42
CA TYR A 217 -11.26 5.23 -22.27
C TYR A 217 -10.54 4.15 -21.44
N PRO A 218 -11.14 3.55 -20.40
CA PRO A 218 -10.48 2.51 -19.62
C PRO A 218 -10.33 1.21 -20.42
N THR A 219 -9.15 0.58 -20.35
CA THR A 219 -8.88 -0.65 -21.11
C THR A 219 -9.36 -1.92 -20.39
N ALA A 220 -9.45 -1.86 -19.05
CA ALA A 220 -9.63 -3.01 -18.18
C ALA A 220 -8.58 -4.12 -18.43
N GLU A 221 -7.37 -3.72 -18.76
CA GLU A 221 -6.21 -4.61 -18.88
C GLU A 221 -5.52 -4.81 -17.53
N PHE A 222 -4.61 -5.79 -17.46
CA PHE A 222 -3.78 -6.01 -16.28
C PHE A 222 -3.07 -4.72 -15.84
N LEU A 223 -2.53 -3.98 -16.81
CA LEU A 223 -1.99 -2.63 -16.62
C LEU A 223 -2.80 -1.65 -17.45
N ASP A 224 -3.36 -0.65 -16.80
CA ASP A 224 -3.98 0.49 -17.49
C ASP A 224 -3.15 1.74 -17.21
N GLU A 225 -2.51 2.23 -18.28
CA GLU A 225 -1.62 3.40 -18.26
C GLU A 225 -2.40 4.71 -18.42
N GLY A 226 -3.74 4.65 -18.46
CA GLY A 226 -4.64 5.79 -18.49
C GLY A 226 -4.56 6.62 -19.77
N ALA A 227 -4.04 6.08 -20.87
CA ALA A 227 -3.79 6.82 -22.12
C ALA A 227 -4.31 6.08 -23.36
N ASN A 228 -5.53 5.54 -23.27
CA ASN A 228 -6.23 4.98 -24.43
C ASN A 228 -7.19 6.02 -25.03
N TRP A 229 -6.83 6.46 -26.23
CA TRP A 229 -7.56 7.47 -27.01
C TRP A 229 -8.28 6.89 -28.23
N ALA A 230 -8.05 5.62 -28.56
CA ALA A 230 -8.55 4.99 -29.78
C ALA A 230 -10.06 4.69 -29.72
N ASP A 231 -10.59 4.51 -28.50
CA ASP A 231 -11.97 4.11 -28.23
C ASP A 231 -12.92 5.29 -27.92
N ALA A 232 -12.66 6.47 -28.48
CA ALA A 232 -13.45 7.68 -28.19
C ALA A 232 -14.96 7.52 -28.44
N GLN A 233 -15.39 6.61 -29.32
CA GLN A 233 -16.83 6.38 -29.56
C GLN A 233 -17.53 5.60 -28.45
N LYS A 234 -16.79 5.02 -27.49
CA LYS A 234 -17.34 4.17 -26.41
C LYS A 234 -17.66 4.92 -25.12
N HIS A 235 -17.43 6.23 -25.08
CA HIS A 235 -17.76 7.06 -23.93
C HIS A 235 -18.24 8.44 -24.35
N GLN A 236 -18.83 9.19 -23.42
CA GLN A 236 -19.39 10.51 -23.70
C GLN A 236 -18.86 11.53 -22.71
N SER A 237 -18.70 12.77 -23.15
CA SER A 237 -18.35 13.87 -22.26
C SER A 237 -18.95 15.17 -22.75
N SER A 238 -19.46 15.99 -21.83
CA SER A 238 -20.10 17.25 -22.19
C SER A 238 -19.93 18.31 -21.10
N ILE A 239 -19.95 19.58 -21.50
CA ILE A 239 -20.04 20.70 -20.56
C ILE A 239 -21.51 20.85 -20.18
N LEU A 240 -21.85 20.61 -18.91
CA LEU A 240 -23.22 20.76 -18.41
C LEU A 240 -23.54 22.22 -18.05
N SER A 241 -22.55 22.93 -17.50
CA SER A 241 -22.68 24.34 -17.17
C SER A 241 -21.31 25.02 -17.23
N SER A 242 -21.32 26.33 -17.53
CA SER A 242 -20.14 27.18 -17.48
C SER A 242 -20.55 28.56 -17.02
N SER A 243 -19.71 29.16 -16.19
CA SER A 243 -19.77 30.55 -15.73
C SER A 243 -18.45 31.26 -16.02
N THR A 244 -18.29 32.48 -15.52
CA THR A 244 -17.04 33.26 -15.61
C THR A 244 -15.93 32.73 -14.71
N ASP A 245 -16.27 31.94 -13.70
CA ASP A 245 -15.38 31.47 -12.61
C ASP A 245 -15.38 29.94 -12.44
N GLY A 246 -16.11 29.19 -13.26
CA GLY A 246 -16.12 27.74 -13.20
C GLY A 246 -16.95 27.05 -14.27
N ALA A 247 -16.96 25.72 -14.22
CA ALA A 247 -17.78 24.87 -15.09
C ALA A 247 -17.97 23.49 -14.48
N VAL A 248 -18.94 22.75 -15.01
CA VAL A 248 -19.14 21.33 -14.69
C VAL A 248 -19.08 20.54 -15.99
N ILE A 249 -18.16 19.56 -16.04
CA ILE A 249 -18.04 18.62 -17.14
C ILE A 249 -18.49 17.24 -16.65
N GLU A 250 -19.40 16.63 -17.40
CA GLU A 250 -19.81 15.24 -17.18
C GLU A 250 -18.95 14.31 -18.04
N HIS A 251 -18.55 13.18 -17.47
CA HIS A 251 -17.97 12.05 -18.20
C HIS A 251 -18.79 10.78 -17.93
N LYS A 252 -19.24 10.13 -19.00
CA LYS A 252 -20.09 8.94 -18.95
C LYS A 252 -19.43 7.76 -19.63
N LEU A 253 -19.17 6.73 -18.84
CA LEU A 253 -18.80 5.39 -19.24
C LEU A 253 -20.03 4.47 -19.12
N GLU A 254 -19.85 3.18 -19.44
CA GLU A 254 -20.92 2.20 -19.40
C GLU A 254 -21.44 1.93 -17.97
N GLY A 255 -20.54 1.78 -16.99
CA GLY A 255 -20.88 1.45 -15.61
C GLY A 255 -20.80 2.62 -14.63
N ILE A 256 -20.34 3.79 -15.07
CA ILE A 256 -20.21 4.97 -14.21
C ILE A 256 -20.42 6.28 -14.99
N THR A 257 -21.08 7.22 -14.34
CA THR A 257 -21.05 8.64 -14.71
C THR A 257 -20.39 9.39 -13.57
N TYR A 258 -19.49 10.32 -13.89
CA TYR A 258 -18.83 11.16 -12.90
C TYR A 258 -18.58 12.56 -13.46
N PHE A 259 -18.17 13.47 -12.58
CA PHE A 259 -18.12 14.89 -12.88
C PHE A 259 -16.74 15.46 -12.57
N SER A 260 -16.30 16.39 -13.41
CA SER A 260 -15.16 17.28 -13.16
C SER A 260 -15.70 18.69 -12.95
N ASN A 261 -15.69 19.16 -11.72
CA ASN A 261 -16.17 20.47 -11.33
C ASN A 261 -14.96 21.41 -11.25
N LEU A 262 -15.00 22.46 -12.05
CA LEU A 262 -13.88 23.37 -12.26
C LEU A 262 -14.18 24.71 -11.59
N LYS A 263 -13.14 25.28 -10.97
CA LYS A 263 -13.14 26.66 -10.47
C LYS A 263 -11.84 27.35 -10.85
N TRP A 264 -11.93 28.57 -11.35
CA TRP A 264 -10.76 29.34 -11.80
C TRP A 264 -10.87 30.83 -11.43
N ASN A 265 -9.74 31.54 -11.46
CA ASN A 265 -9.67 32.98 -11.14
C ASN A 265 -10.13 33.92 -12.27
N GLY A 266 -10.45 33.37 -13.44
CA GLY A 266 -11.10 34.06 -14.56
C GLY A 266 -10.79 33.37 -15.88
N GLY A 267 -11.80 33.16 -16.72
CA GLY A 267 -11.60 32.44 -17.97
C GLY A 267 -12.87 31.87 -18.56
N SER A 268 -12.70 30.85 -19.40
CA SER A 268 -13.80 30.09 -19.99
C SER A 268 -13.35 28.66 -20.29
N VAL A 269 -14.30 27.73 -20.39
CA VAL A 269 -14.05 26.40 -20.90
C VAL A 269 -14.64 26.24 -22.30
N LYS A 270 -13.96 25.52 -23.19
CA LYS A 270 -14.48 25.15 -24.51
C LYS A 270 -14.17 23.69 -24.81
N ALA A 271 -15.12 22.99 -25.43
CA ALA A 271 -14.82 21.70 -26.05
C ALA A 271 -13.77 21.90 -27.15
N ALA A 272 -12.77 21.02 -27.19
CA ALA A 272 -11.79 20.97 -28.25
C ALA A 272 -12.35 20.24 -29.49
N THR A 273 -11.64 20.32 -30.61
CA THR A 273 -11.96 19.51 -31.80
C THR A 273 -11.66 18.03 -31.59
N THR A 274 -10.76 17.70 -30.67
CA THR A 274 -10.47 16.33 -30.26
C THR A 274 -11.57 15.85 -29.31
N PRO A 275 -12.18 14.67 -29.55
CA PRO A 275 -13.20 14.11 -28.65
C PRO A 275 -12.72 14.02 -27.21
N HIS A 276 -13.65 14.25 -26.27
CA HIS A 276 -13.43 14.17 -24.82
C HIS A 276 -12.29 15.05 -24.31
N SER A 277 -11.97 16.14 -25.02
CA SER A 277 -10.99 17.13 -24.61
C SER A 277 -11.64 18.50 -24.43
N PHE A 278 -11.29 19.18 -23.34
CA PHE A 278 -11.81 20.48 -22.95
C PHE A 278 -10.66 21.42 -22.63
N HIS A 279 -10.68 22.62 -23.19
CA HIS A 279 -9.67 23.64 -22.96
C HIS A 279 -10.17 24.68 -21.97
N ILE A 280 -9.47 24.81 -20.85
CA ILE A 280 -9.63 25.89 -19.89
C ILE A 280 -8.74 27.04 -20.36
N ILE A 281 -9.39 28.13 -20.78
CA ILE A 281 -8.77 29.30 -21.39
C ILE A 281 -8.75 30.43 -20.35
N PRO A 282 -7.56 30.91 -19.94
CA PRO A 282 -7.44 32.03 -19.00
C PRO A 282 -8.10 33.32 -19.52
N ALA A 283 -8.46 34.22 -18.60
CA ALA A 283 -8.87 35.58 -18.94
C ALA A 283 -7.76 36.35 -19.69
N LYS A 284 -8.15 37.20 -20.65
CA LYS A 284 -7.21 38.04 -21.40
C LYS A 284 -6.47 39.01 -20.48
N GLY A 285 -5.19 39.25 -20.77
CA GLY A 285 -4.38 40.24 -20.05
C GLY A 285 -3.81 39.78 -18.70
N SER A 286 -4.23 38.62 -18.17
CA SER A 286 -3.62 38.01 -16.99
C SER A 286 -2.30 37.32 -17.33
N ASP A 287 -1.32 37.33 -16.42
CA ASP A 287 -0.16 36.44 -16.44
C ASP A 287 -0.31 35.25 -15.48
N ILE A 288 -1.41 35.22 -14.71
CA ILE A 288 -1.72 34.19 -13.72
C ILE A 288 -2.99 33.42 -14.11
N LEU A 289 -2.90 32.09 -14.10
CA LEU A 289 -4.04 31.17 -14.18
C LEU A 289 -4.08 30.34 -12.90
N GLU A 290 -5.22 30.35 -12.21
CA GLU A 290 -5.51 29.42 -11.12
C GLU A 290 -6.68 28.53 -11.52
N LEU A 291 -6.55 27.23 -11.27
CA LEU A 291 -7.57 26.23 -11.57
C LEU A 291 -7.63 25.19 -10.45
N SER A 292 -8.82 24.88 -9.99
CA SER A 292 -9.12 23.74 -9.13
C SER A 292 -10.08 22.82 -9.86
N CYS A 293 -9.82 21.52 -9.82
CA CYS A 293 -10.62 20.47 -10.46
C CYS A 293 -11.00 19.44 -9.40
N LEU A 294 -12.27 19.45 -8.99
CA LEU A 294 -12.88 18.43 -8.14
C LEU A 294 -13.42 17.31 -9.01
N PHE A 295 -12.95 16.09 -8.79
CA PHE A 295 -13.57 14.89 -9.34
C PHE A 295 -14.61 14.35 -8.36
N SER A 296 -15.82 14.03 -8.82
CA SER A 296 -16.89 13.52 -7.95
C SER A 296 -17.79 12.49 -8.65
N PRO A 297 -18.28 11.47 -7.92
CA PRO A 297 -19.25 10.50 -8.45
C PRO A 297 -20.66 11.11 -8.57
N ALA A 298 -20.94 12.19 -7.84
CA ALA A 298 -22.20 12.90 -7.86
C ALA A 298 -22.02 14.30 -8.48
N GLN A 299 -23.06 14.78 -9.16
CA GLN A 299 -23.06 16.14 -9.69
C GLN A 299 -23.05 17.14 -8.55
N THR A 300 -22.13 18.10 -8.60
CA THR A 300 -22.05 19.21 -7.65
C THR A 300 -22.06 20.55 -8.40
N THR A 301 -22.15 21.65 -7.68
CA THR A 301 -22.03 23.00 -8.26
C THR A 301 -20.58 23.46 -8.22
N ALA A 302 -20.16 24.31 -9.18
CA ALA A 302 -18.83 24.95 -9.16
C ALA A 302 -18.54 25.72 -7.86
N ALA A 303 -19.58 26.23 -7.18
CA ALA A 303 -19.47 26.89 -5.88
C ALA A 303 -18.92 25.99 -4.76
N ALA A 304 -19.08 24.66 -4.87
CA ALA A 304 -18.58 23.69 -3.91
C ALA A 304 -17.09 23.39 -4.06
N VAL A 305 -16.46 23.82 -5.17
CA VAL A 305 -15.05 23.60 -5.43
C VAL A 305 -14.21 24.64 -4.67
N PRO A 306 -13.21 24.22 -3.89
CA PRO A 306 -12.33 25.16 -3.22
C PRO A 306 -11.45 25.93 -4.21
N ALA A 307 -11.18 27.20 -3.89
CA ALA A 307 -10.20 27.99 -4.65
C ALA A 307 -8.78 27.46 -4.42
N TYR A 308 -7.83 27.86 -5.27
CA TYR A 308 -6.43 27.41 -5.17
C TYR A 308 -5.84 27.63 -3.75
N GLN A 309 -6.06 28.81 -3.17
CA GLN A 309 -5.53 29.15 -1.85
C GLN A 309 -6.10 28.28 -0.73
N GLU A 310 -7.37 27.86 -0.83
CA GLU A 310 -8.01 26.98 0.15
C GLU A 310 -7.40 25.57 0.09
N SER A 311 -7.22 25.02 -1.12
CA SER A 311 -6.51 23.74 -1.31
C SER A 311 -5.06 23.79 -0.84
N GLU A 312 -4.35 24.89 -1.10
CA GLU A 312 -2.96 25.07 -0.64
C GLU A 312 -2.88 25.09 0.89
N ASN A 313 -3.79 25.82 1.56
CA ASN A 313 -3.87 25.88 3.01
C ASN A 313 -4.22 24.51 3.61
N SER A 314 -5.19 23.80 3.03
CA SER A 314 -5.56 22.43 3.42
C SER A 314 -4.36 21.48 3.33
N SER A 315 -3.61 21.52 2.22
CA SER A 315 -2.40 20.72 2.02
C SER A 315 -1.33 21.01 3.07
N LYS A 316 -0.97 22.29 3.24
CA LYS A 316 0.04 22.71 4.24
C LYS A 316 -0.32 22.25 5.64
N ALA A 317 -1.57 22.46 6.05
CA ALA A 317 -2.04 22.13 7.39
C ALA A 317 -1.99 20.62 7.66
N GLN A 318 -2.57 19.80 6.78
CA GLN A 318 -2.69 18.37 7.03
C GLN A 318 -1.38 17.60 6.82
N TRP A 319 -0.51 18.03 5.90
CA TRP A 319 0.84 17.44 5.81
C TRP A 319 1.68 17.77 7.02
N ALA A 320 1.67 19.01 7.51
CA ALA A 320 2.33 19.37 8.75
C ALA A 320 1.75 18.58 9.94
N ALA A 321 0.43 18.41 10.02
CA ALA A 321 -0.21 17.59 11.05
C ALA A 321 0.23 16.12 10.98
N PHE A 322 0.25 15.52 9.78
CA PHE A 322 0.73 14.16 9.56
C PHE A 322 2.17 13.99 10.05
N TRP A 323 3.10 14.85 9.62
CA TRP A 323 4.50 14.73 10.00
C TRP A 323 4.74 14.95 11.50
N ASN A 324 3.97 15.84 12.13
CA ASN A 324 4.04 16.07 13.57
C ASN A 324 3.29 15.01 14.40
N SER A 325 2.43 14.21 13.79
CA SER A 325 1.74 13.10 14.46
C SER A 325 2.60 11.82 14.50
N GLY A 326 2.31 10.94 15.45
CA GLY A 326 2.90 9.60 15.53
C GLY A 326 4.41 9.58 15.81
N ALA A 327 5.09 8.58 15.26
CA ALA A 327 6.51 8.31 15.48
C ALA A 327 7.42 9.07 14.50
N ALA A 328 8.68 9.25 14.89
CA ALA A 328 9.73 9.82 14.03
C ALA A 328 11.08 9.14 14.26
N ILE A 329 11.93 9.17 13.24
CA ILE A 329 13.30 8.64 13.27
C ILE A 329 14.24 9.60 12.54
N ASP A 330 15.46 9.77 13.06
CA ASP A 330 16.49 10.64 12.53
C ASP A 330 17.84 9.91 12.59
N PHE A 331 18.49 9.81 11.44
CA PHE A 331 19.78 9.13 11.26
C PHE A 331 20.96 10.12 11.21
N ALA A 332 20.73 11.42 11.41
CA ALA A 332 21.77 12.43 11.36
C ALA A 332 22.95 12.11 12.30
N GLY A 333 24.16 12.14 11.74
CA GLY A 333 25.40 11.80 12.44
C GLY A 333 25.76 10.31 12.41
N SER A 334 24.97 9.46 11.76
CA SER A 334 25.41 8.10 11.43
C SER A 334 26.52 8.14 10.38
N THR A 335 27.54 7.29 10.55
CA THR A 335 28.68 7.16 9.63
C THR A 335 28.59 5.92 8.74
N ASP A 336 27.62 5.04 8.98
CA ASP A 336 27.32 3.94 8.05
C ASP A 336 26.83 4.51 6.70
N PRO A 337 27.43 4.10 5.56
CA PRO A 337 27.07 4.64 4.25
C PRO A 337 25.62 4.36 3.85
N ARG A 338 24.97 3.38 4.48
CA ARG A 338 23.56 3.01 4.22
C ARG A 338 22.58 3.98 4.88
N ALA A 339 23.00 4.75 5.89
CA ALA A 339 22.09 5.53 6.74
C ALA A 339 21.28 6.59 5.98
N LYS A 340 21.93 7.35 5.10
CA LYS A 340 21.26 8.40 4.29
C LYS A 340 20.19 7.79 3.37
N GLU A 341 20.49 6.66 2.76
CA GLU A 341 19.56 5.98 1.85
C GLU A 341 18.41 5.32 2.63
N LEU A 342 18.67 4.74 3.81
CA LEU A 342 17.60 4.20 4.66
C LEU A 342 16.61 5.30 5.07
N GLU A 343 17.13 6.47 5.47
CA GLU A 343 16.30 7.61 5.83
C GLU A 343 15.49 8.13 4.64
N ARG A 344 16.10 8.21 3.45
CA ARG A 344 15.40 8.59 2.21
C ARG A 344 14.25 7.63 1.91
N ARG A 345 14.51 6.32 1.93
CA ARG A 345 13.48 5.27 1.72
C ARG A 345 12.38 5.39 2.75
N THR A 346 12.72 5.64 4.01
CA THR A 346 11.76 5.78 5.11
C THR A 346 10.86 7.00 4.93
N VAL A 347 11.43 8.19 4.70
CA VAL A 347 10.65 9.44 4.54
C VAL A 347 9.76 9.38 3.31
N LEU A 348 10.30 8.95 2.16
CA LEU A 348 9.51 8.86 0.94
C LEU A 348 8.44 7.77 1.02
N SER A 349 8.71 6.64 1.67
CA SER A 349 7.68 5.61 1.88
C SER A 349 6.55 6.11 2.78
N GLN A 350 6.83 6.90 3.82
CA GLN A 350 5.77 7.51 4.64
C GLN A 350 4.89 8.46 3.81
N TYR A 351 5.50 9.26 2.95
CA TYR A 351 4.77 10.15 2.04
C TYR A 351 3.88 9.34 1.08
N LEU A 352 4.45 8.35 0.39
CA LEU A 352 3.75 7.52 -0.61
C LEU A 352 2.61 6.69 0.00
N THR A 353 2.85 6.06 1.15
CA THR A 353 1.81 5.26 1.82
C THR A 353 0.71 6.15 2.39
N LYS A 354 1.01 7.30 2.99
CA LYS A 354 -0.05 8.22 3.45
C LYS A 354 -0.91 8.73 2.29
N LEU A 355 -0.32 9.00 1.12
CA LEU A 355 -1.09 9.54 -0.01
C LEU A 355 -1.92 8.47 -0.76
N GLN A 356 -1.54 7.17 -0.69
CA GLN A 356 -2.18 6.09 -1.48
C GLN A 356 -2.83 4.97 -0.65
N CYS A 357 -2.52 4.86 0.64
CA CYS A 357 -2.88 3.71 1.47
C CYS A 357 -3.66 4.08 2.75
N ALA A 358 -4.05 5.35 2.90
CA ALA A 358 -4.74 5.86 4.09
C ALA A 358 -6.24 6.11 3.87
N GLY A 359 -6.82 5.38 2.92
CA GLY A 359 -8.21 5.47 2.51
C GLY A 359 -9.13 4.47 3.21
N SER A 360 -10.37 4.35 2.71
CA SER A 360 -11.41 3.51 3.29
C SER A 360 -11.37 2.05 2.83
N PHE A 361 -10.56 1.73 1.82
CA PHE A 361 -10.46 0.37 1.27
C PHE A 361 -9.01 -0.13 1.29
N PRO A 362 -8.79 -1.46 1.30
CA PRO A 362 -7.47 -2.02 1.05
C PRO A 362 -6.90 -1.47 -0.27
N PRO A 363 -5.63 -1.05 -0.32
CA PRO A 363 -5.03 -0.57 -1.57
C PRO A 363 -4.77 -1.71 -2.57
N GLN A 364 -4.66 -1.36 -3.85
CA GLN A 364 -3.96 -2.22 -4.82
C GLN A 364 -2.44 -2.02 -4.71
N GLU A 365 -1.68 -2.91 -5.34
CA GLU A 365 -0.23 -2.98 -5.21
C GLU A 365 0.52 -1.73 -5.74
N THR A 366 -0.05 -1.02 -6.73
CA THR A 366 0.47 0.26 -7.27
C THR A 366 -0.28 1.48 -6.72
N GLY A 367 -1.10 1.30 -5.68
CA GLY A 367 -1.85 2.35 -5.00
C GLY A 367 -2.86 3.06 -5.89
N LEU A 368 -2.74 4.37 -6.03
CA LEU A 368 -3.58 5.24 -6.86
C LEU A 368 -2.76 5.92 -7.98
N THR A 369 -1.51 5.51 -8.20
CA THR A 369 -0.66 6.09 -9.25
C THR A 369 -1.10 5.62 -10.64
N PHE A 370 -1.26 4.31 -10.84
CA PHE A 370 -1.82 3.68 -12.06
C PHE A 370 -2.35 2.29 -11.72
N ASN A 371 -3.14 1.67 -12.60
CA ASN A 371 -3.69 0.34 -12.34
C ASN A 371 -2.68 -0.77 -12.62
N SER A 372 -2.52 -1.67 -11.66
CA SER A 372 -2.09 -3.05 -11.86
C SER A 372 -3.21 -3.99 -11.39
N TRP A 373 -3.29 -5.21 -11.94
CA TRP A 373 -4.43 -6.12 -11.68
C TRP A 373 -5.80 -5.41 -11.75
N PHE A 374 -6.05 -4.63 -12.81
CA PHE A 374 -7.33 -3.93 -13.03
C PHE A 374 -7.68 -2.88 -11.96
N GLY A 375 -6.73 -2.48 -11.09
CA GLY A 375 -6.98 -1.60 -9.96
C GLY A 375 -7.51 -2.31 -8.71
N LYS A 376 -7.56 -3.65 -8.73
CA LYS A 376 -8.20 -4.47 -7.68
C LYS A 376 -7.30 -4.67 -6.46
N PRO A 377 -7.82 -4.46 -5.24
CA PRO A 377 -7.10 -4.79 -4.02
C PRO A 377 -6.71 -6.25 -3.94
N HIS A 378 -5.60 -6.45 -3.23
CA HIS A 378 -4.94 -7.70 -2.95
C HIS A 378 -4.89 -7.80 -1.41
N LEU A 379 -5.80 -8.57 -0.79
CA LEU A 379 -5.99 -8.58 0.67
C LEU A 379 -4.80 -9.17 1.44
N GLU A 380 -4.03 -10.04 0.81
CA GLU A 380 -2.73 -10.53 1.26
C GLU A 380 -1.67 -9.42 1.29
N MET A 381 -1.80 -8.41 0.43
CA MET A 381 -0.94 -7.22 0.48
C MET A 381 -1.43 -6.17 1.49
N HIS A 382 -2.65 -6.28 2.01
CA HIS A 382 -3.21 -5.30 2.95
C HIS A 382 -2.34 -5.15 4.22
N TRP A 383 -1.76 -6.24 4.71
CA TRP A 383 -0.83 -6.19 5.85
C TRP A 383 0.35 -5.26 5.57
N TRP A 384 0.98 -5.38 4.40
CA TRP A 384 2.12 -4.55 3.98
C TRP A 384 1.72 -3.07 3.82
N HIS A 385 0.50 -2.80 3.38
CA HIS A 385 -0.01 -1.45 3.19
C HIS A 385 -0.40 -0.73 4.48
N ALA A 386 -0.78 -1.46 5.54
CA ALA A 386 -1.51 -0.86 6.66
C ALA A 386 -0.83 -1.01 8.03
N VAL A 387 -0.14 -2.14 8.29
CA VAL A 387 0.41 -2.43 9.64
C VAL A 387 1.40 -1.38 10.10
N HIS A 388 2.21 -0.83 9.18
CA HIS A 388 3.16 0.21 9.54
C HIS A 388 2.48 1.44 10.13
N PHE A 389 1.26 1.82 9.74
CA PHE A 389 0.60 3.00 10.32
C PHE A 389 0.43 2.87 11.84
N ALA A 390 -0.01 1.70 12.32
CA ALA A 390 -0.13 1.44 13.76
C ALA A 390 1.25 1.43 14.45
N LEU A 391 2.27 0.80 13.85
CA LEU A 391 3.62 0.76 14.43
C LEU A 391 4.29 2.15 14.48
N TRP A 392 3.94 3.02 13.54
CA TRP A 392 4.32 4.44 13.50
C TRP A 392 3.40 5.32 14.36
N ASN A 393 2.58 4.73 15.23
CA ASN A 393 1.68 5.44 16.14
C ASN A 393 0.66 6.36 15.43
N ARG A 394 0.08 5.82 14.35
CA ARG A 394 -1.00 6.44 13.56
C ARG A 394 -2.09 5.40 13.28
N VAL A 395 -2.53 4.70 14.33
CA VAL A 395 -3.47 3.57 14.22
C VAL A 395 -4.77 3.95 13.51
N ASP A 396 -5.24 5.19 13.67
CA ASP A 396 -6.46 5.66 13.02
C ASP A 396 -6.36 5.67 11.48
N LEU A 397 -5.14 5.75 10.90
CA LEU A 397 -4.97 5.60 9.45
C LEU A 397 -5.12 4.15 9.00
N MET A 398 -4.67 3.19 9.80
CA MET A 398 -4.87 1.76 9.55
C MET A 398 -6.35 1.38 9.71
N GLU A 399 -7.03 1.88 10.75
CA GLU A 399 -8.43 1.53 11.02
C GLU A 399 -9.40 1.94 9.91
N LYS A 400 -9.07 2.97 9.10
CA LYS A 400 -9.92 3.44 7.99
C LYS A 400 -10.26 2.33 7.00
N SER A 401 -9.29 1.48 6.63
CA SER A 401 -9.51 0.39 5.68
C SER A 401 -10.11 -0.87 6.32
N LEU A 402 -10.16 -0.96 7.66
CA LEU A 402 -10.75 -2.12 8.34
C LEU A 402 -12.27 -2.18 8.23
N GLY A 403 -12.93 -1.04 7.96
CA GLY A 403 -14.37 -0.99 7.71
C GLY A 403 -14.81 -1.81 6.49
N PHE A 404 -13.91 -2.01 5.52
CA PHE A 404 -14.14 -2.89 4.36
C PHE A 404 -14.54 -4.30 4.78
N TYR A 405 -13.88 -4.90 5.78
CA TYR A 405 -14.17 -6.27 6.19
C TYR A 405 -15.60 -6.42 6.74
N ALA A 406 -16.09 -5.42 7.48
CA ALA A 406 -17.49 -5.39 7.93
C ALA A 406 -18.45 -5.28 6.73
N GLN A 407 -18.13 -4.43 5.76
CA GLN A 407 -18.97 -4.24 4.56
C GLN A 407 -19.11 -5.53 3.73
N VAL A 408 -18.06 -6.36 3.67
CA VAL A 408 -18.03 -7.55 2.79
C VAL A 408 -18.16 -8.88 3.55
N GLN A 409 -18.43 -8.85 4.85
CA GLN A 409 -18.47 -10.03 5.71
C GLN A 409 -19.40 -11.11 5.17
N GLU A 410 -20.62 -10.75 4.74
CA GLU A 410 -21.60 -11.72 4.21
C GLU A 410 -21.07 -12.49 2.99
N LYS A 411 -20.29 -11.83 2.12
CA LYS A 411 -19.66 -12.49 0.96
C LYS A 411 -18.52 -13.42 1.38
N ALA A 412 -17.74 -13.03 2.39
CA ALA A 412 -16.70 -13.88 2.94
C ALA A 412 -17.28 -15.14 3.62
N GLU A 413 -18.42 -15.00 4.32
CA GLU A 413 -19.16 -16.12 4.91
C GLU A 413 -19.79 -17.01 3.84
N ALA A 414 -20.38 -16.42 2.79
CA ALA A 414 -20.90 -17.17 1.66
C ALA A 414 -19.81 -17.99 0.94
N LEU A 415 -18.61 -17.42 0.79
CA LEU A 415 -17.45 -18.11 0.25
C LEU A 415 -17.03 -19.30 1.13
N ALA A 416 -16.90 -19.10 2.45
CA ALA A 416 -16.59 -20.17 3.39
C ALA A 416 -17.64 -21.29 3.32
N LYS A 417 -18.92 -20.93 3.34
CA LYS A 417 -20.06 -21.86 3.25
C LYS A 417 -20.05 -22.68 1.96
N ARG A 418 -19.84 -22.03 0.80
CA ARG A 418 -19.74 -22.73 -0.50
C ARG A 418 -18.66 -23.82 -0.47
N GLN A 419 -17.58 -23.57 0.27
CA GLN A 419 -16.44 -24.47 0.38
C GLN A 419 -16.54 -25.44 1.55
N GLY A 420 -17.65 -25.44 2.29
CA GLY A 420 -17.89 -26.33 3.42
C GLY A 420 -17.10 -25.98 4.68
N PHE A 421 -16.76 -24.70 4.86
CA PHE A 421 -16.12 -24.16 6.05
C PHE A 421 -17.09 -23.29 6.86
N LYS A 422 -16.79 -23.09 8.14
CA LYS A 422 -17.51 -22.16 9.03
C LYS A 422 -16.90 -20.75 8.91
N GLY A 423 -17.51 -19.75 9.55
CA GLY A 423 -16.95 -18.40 9.64
C GLY A 423 -16.81 -17.65 8.31
N ALA A 424 -15.87 -16.71 8.26
CA ALA A 424 -15.63 -15.84 7.11
C ALA A 424 -14.27 -16.14 6.43
N ARG A 425 -14.31 -16.48 5.13
CA ARG A 425 -13.11 -16.64 4.29
C ARG A 425 -12.92 -15.40 3.42
N TRP A 426 -11.85 -14.65 3.65
CA TRP A 426 -11.54 -13.43 2.91
C TRP A 426 -10.94 -13.74 1.52
N GLN A 427 -11.44 -13.11 0.47
CA GLN A 427 -10.92 -13.24 -0.89
C GLN A 427 -9.47 -12.72 -0.96
N LYS A 428 -8.70 -13.15 -1.97
CA LYS A 428 -7.34 -12.62 -2.19
C LYS A 428 -7.38 -11.38 -3.07
N MET A 429 -7.70 -11.56 -4.35
CA MET A 429 -7.95 -10.46 -5.29
C MET A 429 -9.46 -10.19 -5.31
N THR A 430 -9.85 -8.95 -5.05
CA THR A 430 -11.26 -8.55 -4.90
C THR A 430 -11.48 -7.11 -5.35
N ASP A 431 -12.67 -6.56 -5.15
CA ASP A 431 -12.99 -5.16 -5.36
C ASP A 431 -13.68 -4.58 -4.12
N HIS A 432 -14.14 -3.33 -4.21
CA HIS A 432 -14.74 -2.62 -3.10
C HIS A 432 -16.08 -3.24 -2.64
N ASN A 433 -16.68 -4.13 -3.44
CA ASN A 433 -17.88 -4.87 -3.06
C ASN A 433 -17.57 -6.25 -2.49
N GLY A 434 -16.31 -6.69 -2.44
CA GLY A 434 -15.92 -7.99 -1.91
C GLY A 434 -16.17 -9.17 -2.85
N ASP A 435 -16.37 -8.92 -4.15
CA ASP A 435 -16.53 -10.00 -5.13
C ASP A 435 -15.20 -10.71 -5.36
N GLU A 436 -15.25 -12.04 -5.48
CA GLU A 436 -14.06 -12.84 -5.72
C GLU A 436 -13.63 -12.74 -7.19
N ALA A 437 -12.34 -12.54 -7.44
CA ALA A 437 -11.82 -12.50 -8.80
C ALA A 437 -11.17 -13.86 -9.19
N PRO A 438 -11.57 -14.47 -10.32
CA PRO A 438 -11.09 -15.81 -10.70
C PRO A 438 -9.59 -15.86 -10.89
N SER A 439 -8.91 -16.85 -10.30
CA SER A 439 -7.45 -17.00 -10.37
C SER A 439 -6.99 -18.42 -10.13
N SER A 440 -5.98 -18.87 -10.88
CA SER A 440 -5.33 -20.17 -10.64
C SER A 440 -4.44 -20.22 -9.39
N VAL A 441 -4.07 -19.05 -8.84
CA VAL A 441 -3.24 -18.94 -7.62
C VAL A 441 -4.05 -18.32 -6.48
N ALA A 442 -4.60 -17.12 -6.70
CA ALA A 442 -5.21 -16.31 -5.65
C ALA A 442 -6.38 -17.01 -4.94
N ALA A 443 -7.13 -17.87 -5.64
CA ALA A 443 -8.26 -18.60 -5.06
C ALA A 443 -7.83 -19.59 -3.96
N PHE A 444 -6.57 -20.03 -3.94
CA PHE A 444 -6.03 -21.00 -3.00
C PHE A 444 -5.17 -20.38 -1.90
N LEU A 445 -4.89 -19.07 -1.96
CA LEU A 445 -4.15 -18.40 -0.89
C LEU A 445 -5.00 -18.26 0.36
N ILE A 446 -4.37 -18.48 1.51
CA ILE A 446 -4.99 -18.34 2.83
C ILE A 446 -4.17 -17.49 3.81
N TRP A 447 -3.00 -17.00 3.41
CA TRP A 447 -2.12 -16.28 4.31
C TRP A 447 -2.61 -14.85 4.65
N GLN A 448 -3.60 -14.35 3.90
CA GLN A 448 -4.35 -13.13 4.19
C GLN A 448 -5.38 -13.27 5.32
N GLN A 449 -5.83 -14.49 5.61
CA GLN A 449 -6.93 -14.75 6.54
C GLN A 449 -6.62 -14.19 7.95
N PRO A 450 -5.41 -14.39 8.49
CA PRO A 450 -5.08 -13.89 9.83
C PRO A 450 -4.86 -12.36 9.91
N HIS A 451 -4.75 -11.65 8.77
CA HIS A 451 -4.36 -10.23 8.76
C HIS A 451 -5.33 -9.33 9.53
N LEU A 452 -6.63 -9.60 9.42
CA LEU A 452 -7.64 -8.83 10.14
C LEU A 452 -7.48 -8.96 11.65
N ILE A 453 -7.21 -10.17 12.14
CA ILE A 453 -6.94 -10.41 13.57
C ILE A 453 -5.66 -9.66 13.99
N TYR A 454 -4.62 -9.67 13.14
CA TYR A 454 -3.38 -8.94 13.42
C TYR A 454 -3.61 -7.43 13.54
N MET A 455 -4.29 -6.83 12.57
CA MET A 455 -4.56 -5.39 12.56
C MET A 455 -5.53 -4.98 13.68
N ALA A 456 -6.54 -5.81 13.98
CA ALA A 456 -7.45 -5.58 15.11
C ALA A 456 -6.70 -5.64 16.45
N GLU A 457 -5.76 -6.59 16.63
CA GLU A 457 -4.92 -6.64 17.83
C GLU A 457 -4.02 -5.42 17.96
N LEU A 458 -3.48 -4.88 16.85
CA LEU A 458 -2.75 -3.60 16.89
C LEU A 458 -3.66 -2.43 17.33
N ALA A 459 -4.90 -2.38 16.84
CA ALA A 459 -5.87 -1.37 17.27
C ALA A 459 -6.16 -1.48 18.78
N TYR A 460 -6.35 -2.70 19.28
CA TYR A 460 -6.54 -2.93 20.71
C TYR A 460 -5.27 -2.59 21.51
N ARG A 461 -4.08 -2.96 21.05
CA ARG A 461 -2.82 -2.67 21.75
C ARG A 461 -2.53 -1.17 21.86
N ASP A 462 -2.98 -0.38 20.90
CA ASP A 462 -2.81 1.07 20.92
C ASP A 462 -3.69 1.75 21.98
N LYS A 463 -4.99 1.37 22.03
CA LYS A 463 -6.01 2.03 22.87
C LYS A 463 -6.26 1.33 24.22
N GLN A 464 -6.02 0.01 24.27
CA GLN A 464 -6.34 -0.90 25.38
C GLN A 464 -7.77 -0.73 25.90
N ASP A 465 -8.71 -0.55 24.97
CA ASP A 465 -10.10 -0.22 25.25
C ASP A 465 -11.02 -1.38 24.83
N ILE A 466 -11.96 -1.73 25.70
CA ILE A 466 -13.00 -2.72 25.43
C ILE A 466 -13.87 -2.31 24.24
N ALA A 467 -14.04 -1.01 23.97
CA ALA A 467 -14.78 -0.54 22.81
C ALA A 467 -14.15 -1.01 21.48
N ILE A 468 -12.83 -1.18 21.42
CA ILE A 468 -12.15 -1.75 20.24
C ILE A 468 -12.42 -3.24 20.11
N LEU A 469 -12.45 -3.97 21.23
CA LEU A 469 -12.82 -5.38 21.22
C LEU A 469 -14.25 -5.53 20.73
N GLU A 470 -15.20 -4.78 21.27
CA GLU A 470 -16.61 -4.81 20.88
C GLU A 470 -16.81 -4.44 19.40
N LYS A 471 -16.09 -3.44 18.89
CA LYS A 471 -16.14 -3.02 17.48
C LYS A 471 -15.73 -4.13 16.52
N TYR A 472 -14.72 -4.93 16.86
CA TYR A 472 -14.11 -5.89 15.94
C TYR A 472 -14.37 -7.37 16.28
N LYS A 473 -15.03 -7.68 17.41
CA LYS A 473 -15.19 -9.06 17.90
C LYS A 473 -15.85 -9.98 16.87
N ASP A 474 -16.90 -9.52 16.18
CA ASP A 474 -17.65 -10.37 15.25
C ASP A 474 -16.79 -10.75 14.05
N LEU A 475 -16.02 -9.79 13.53
CA LEU A 475 -15.05 -10.01 12.47
C LEU A 475 -13.88 -10.92 12.90
N VAL A 476 -13.33 -10.69 14.10
CA VAL A 476 -12.25 -11.51 14.67
C VAL A 476 -12.72 -12.94 14.88
N PHE A 477 -13.93 -13.13 15.42
CA PHE A 477 -14.49 -14.45 15.70
C PHE A 477 -14.91 -15.18 14.43
N ALA A 478 -15.54 -14.52 13.46
CA ALA A 478 -15.87 -15.13 12.17
C ALA A 478 -14.60 -15.56 11.42
N THR A 479 -13.54 -14.74 11.46
CA THR A 479 -12.23 -15.10 10.88
C THR A 479 -11.62 -16.30 11.61
N ALA A 480 -11.61 -16.29 12.95
CA ALA A 480 -11.09 -17.38 13.76
C ALA A 480 -11.87 -18.69 13.57
N GLU A 481 -13.19 -18.60 13.36
CA GLU A 481 -14.04 -19.75 13.10
C GLU A 481 -13.72 -20.39 11.73
N PHE A 482 -13.52 -19.58 10.69
CA PHE A 482 -13.01 -20.08 9.40
C PHE A 482 -11.65 -20.76 9.60
N MET A 483 -10.73 -20.08 10.26
CA MET A 483 -9.39 -20.59 10.52
C MET A 483 -9.41 -21.91 11.29
N ALA A 484 -10.28 -22.07 12.29
CA ALA A 484 -10.40 -23.32 13.04
C ALA A 484 -11.05 -24.45 12.22
N SER A 485 -11.95 -24.12 11.29
CA SER A 485 -12.63 -25.12 10.44
C SER A 485 -11.85 -25.58 9.22
N PHE A 486 -10.80 -24.84 8.83
CA PHE A 486 -10.04 -25.10 7.61
C PHE A 486 -9.10 -26.32 7.70
N PRO A 487 -8.27 -26.49 8.75
CA PRO A 487 -7.39 -27.64 8.90
C PRO A 487 -8.12 -28.98 8.91
N THR A 488 -7.50 -30.01 8.33
CA THR A 488 -8.05 -31.37 8.34
C THR A 488 -7.39 -32.20 9.43
N TYR A 489 -8.21 -32.90 10.23
CA TYR A 489 -7.72 -33.78 11.28
C TYR A 489 -7.15 -35.10 10.71
N ASP A 490 -5.89 -35.36 11.01
CA ASP A 490 -5.18 -36.61 10.74
C ASP A 490 -5.24 -37.50 11.99
N LYS A 491 -6.09 -38.53 11.92
CA LYS A 491 -6.30 -39.48 13.02
C LYS A 491 -5.04 -40.31 13.34
N ALA A 492 -4.17 -40.56 12.36
CA ALA A 492 -3.00 -41.40 12.56
C ALA A 492 -1.89 -40.65 13.30
N LYS A 493 -1.76 -39.35 13.04
CA LYS A 493 -0.79 -38.46 13.71
C LYS A 493 -1.36 -37.70 14.92
N ASP A 494 -2.65 -37.83 15.20
CA ASP A 494 -3.38 -37.07 16.23
C ASP A 494 -3.17 -35.54 16.10
N GLN A 495 -3.21 -35.03 14.86
CA GLN A 495 -2.92 -33.62 14.57
C GLN A 495 -3.83 -33.03 13.49
N TYR A 496 -3.94 -31.71 13.42
CA TYR A 496 -4.58 -30.98 12.33
C TYR A 496 -3.54 -30.52 11.30
N ASN A 497 -3.70 -30.95 10.06
CA ASN A 497 -2.88 -30.50 8.93
C ASN A 497 -3.53 -29.29 8.26
N LEU A 498 -2.72 -28.28 7.96
CA LEU A 498 -3.13 -27.09 7.21
C LEU A 498 -2.95 -27.34 5.70
N GLY A 499 -4.07 -27.48 4.98
CA GLY A 499 -4.11 -28.02 3.62
C GLY A 499 -4.58 -29.48 3.60
N LYS A 500 -4.73 -30.14 2.45
CA LYS A 500 -4.55 -29.68 1.06
C LYS A 500 -5.62 -28.66 0.63
N GLY A 501 -5.43 -28.02 -0.52
CA GLY A 501 -6.28 -26.94 -1.02
C GLY A 501 -5.70 -25.55 -0.75
N LEU A 502 -4.38 -25.46 -0.72
CA LEU A 502 -3.63 -24.31 -0.24
C LEU A 502 -2.46 -24.06 -1.18
N ILE A 503 -2.29 -22.83 -1.63
CA ILE A 503 -1.01 -22.34 -2.15
C ILE A 503 -0.46 -21.39 -1.07
N PRO A 504 0.78 -21.58 -0.58
CA PRO A 504 1.32 -20.73 0.46
C PRO A 504 1.74 -19.38 -0.12
N ALA A 505 2.13 -18.45 0.75
CA ALA A 505 2.63 -17.13 0.39
C ALA A 505 3.82 -17.15 -0.56
N GLN A 506 4.50 -18.29 -0.73
CA GLN A 506 5.55 -18.47 -1.73
C GLN A 506 5.02 -18.66 -3.17
N GLU A 507 3.75 -19.00 -3.36
CA GLU A 507 3.06 -19.07 -4.67
C GLU A 507 3.58 -20.10 -5.72
N VAL A 508 4.64 -20.85 -5.43
CA VAL A 508 5.21 -21.82 -6.39
C VAL A 508 4.66 -23.24 -6.32
N PHE A 509 4.04 -23.63 -5.19
CA PHE A 509 3.60 -25.00 -4.93
C PHE A 509 2.17 -25.25 -5.43
N LYS A 510 1.82 -26.53 -5.68
CA LYS A 510 0.50 -26.91 -6.18
C LYS A 510 -0.52 -27.01 -5.06
N ALA A 511 -1.71 -26.47 -5.27
CA ALA A 511 -2.77 -26.41 -4.25
C ALA A 511 -3.19 -27.79 -3.73
N GLU A 512 -3.26 -28.77 -4.61
CA GLU A 512 -3.79 -30.12 -4.36
C GLU A 512 -2.80 -31.03 -3.61
N GLU A 513 -1.52 -30.65 -3.60
CA GLU A 513 -0.45 -31.43 -3.00
C GLU A 513 0.05 -30.81 -1.70
N THR A 514 -0.03 -29.47 -1.58
CA THR A 514 0.61 -28.72 -0.50
C THR A 514 -0.09 -28.86 0.84
N PHE A 515 0.67 -29.12 1.90
CA PHE A 515 0.19 -29.02 3.28
C PHE A 515 1.30 -28.62 4.25
N ASN A 516 0.88 -28.10 5.40
CA ASN A 516 1.73 -27.65 6.51
C ASN A 516 2.88 -26.70 6.10
N PRO A 517 2.63 -25.57 5.41
CA PRO A 517 3.65 -24.54 5.23
C PRO A 517 4.07 -23.88 6.54
N THR A 518 5.37 -23.59 6.71
CA THR A 518 5.91 -23.08 7.98
C THR A 518 5.35 -21.71 8.37
N TYR A 519 5.25 -20.77 7.43
CA TYR A 519 4.75 -19.41 7.72
C TYR A 519 3.28 -19.42 8.12
N GLU A 520 2.46 -20.10 7.32
CA GLU A 520 1.03 -20.19 7.53
C GLU A 520 0.70 -20.89 8.84
N LEU A 521 1.39 -21.99 9.18
CA LEU A 521 1.22 -22.66 10.47
C LEU A 521 1.53 -21.74 11.66
N ALA A 522 2.62 -20.98 11.58
CA ALA A 522 2.99 -20.03 12.63
C ALA A 522 1.93 -18.92 12.78
N TYR A 523 1.43 -18.39 11.67
CA TYR A 523 0.41 -17.34 11.68
C TYR A 523 -0.95 -17.88 12.17
N TRP A 524 -1.32 -19.10 11.78
CA TRP A 524 -2.54 -19.76 12.22
C TRP A 524 -2.56 -19.96 13.74
N ASP A 525 -1.47 -20.49 14.31
CA ASP A 525 -1.33 -20.68 15.76
C ASP A 525 -1.42 -19.35 16.49
N TRP A 526 -0.71 -18.31 16.02
CA TRP A 526 -0.72 -17.00 16.65
C TRP A 526 -2.11 -16.35 16.64
N ALA A 527 -2.76 -16.26 15.48
CA ALA A 527 -4.01 -15.54 15.35
C ALA A 527 -5.18 -16.25 16.07
N LEU A 528 -5.25 -17.58 16.06
CA LEU A 528 -6.25 -18.31 16.84
C LEU A 528 -6.08 -18.09 18.35
N ARG A 529 -4.83 -18.02 18.85
CA ARG A 529 -4.57 -17.69 20.26
C ARG A 529 -4.97 -16.25 20.59
N VAL A 530 -4.72 -15.29 19.69
CA VAL A 530 -5.18 -13.91 19.85
C VAL A 530 -6.71 -13.85 19.92
N ALA A 531 -7.42 -14.55 19.02
CA ALA A 531 -8.88 -14.62 19.06
C ALA A 531 -9.43 -15.21 20.36
N GLN A 532 -8.78 -16.25 20.92
CA GLN A 532 -9.13 -16.77 22.24
C GLN A 532 -8.88 -15.75 23.35
N THR A 533 -7.76 -15.01 23.28
CA THR A 533 -7.44 -13.94 24.23
C THR A 533 -8.49 -12.83 24.16
N TRP A 534 -9.04 -12.53 22.98
CA TRP A 534 -10.15 -11.59 22.83
C TRP A 534 -11.42 -12.07 23.53
N LYS A 535 -11.77 -13.36 23.43
CA LYS A 535 -12.90 -13.92 24.20
C LYS A 535 -12.71 -13.71 25.70
N GLU A 536 -11.51 -14.00 26.22
CA GLU A 536 -11.19 -13.82 27.64
C GLU A 536 -11.27 -12.35 28.07
N ARG A 537 -10.70 -11.43 27.28
CA ARG A 537 -10.76 -9.99 27.55
C ARG A 537 -12.20 -9.44 27.56
N LEU A 538 -13.11 -10.06 26.80
CA LEU A 538 -14.55 -9.76 26.76
C LEU A 538 -15.35 -10.51 27.84
N GLY A 539 -14.70 -11.26 28.74
CA GLY A 539 -15.39 -12.06 29.76
C GLY A 539 -16.16 -13.26 29.21
N MET A 540 -15.92 -13.65 27.95
CA MET A 540 -16.51 -14.83 27.32
C MET A 540 -15.68 -16.08 27.62
N SER A 541 -16.33 -17.24 27.66
CA SER A 541 -15.62 -18.52 27.71
C SER A 541 -14.83 -18.76 26.42
N ARG A 542 -13.63 -19.34 26.55
CA ARG A 542 -12.83 -19.83 25.41
C ARG A 542 -13.64 -20.80 24.55
N ASN A 543 -13.38 -20.83 23.25
CA ASN A 543 -13.98 -21.83 22.35
C ASN A 543 -13.16 -23.14 22.38
N ALA A 544 -13.78 -24.24 22.79
CA ALA A 544 -13.10 -25.54 22.93
C ALA A 544 -12.65 -26.15 21.58
N GLU A 545 -13.38 -25.93 20.48
CA GLU A 545 -12.97 -26.38 19.15
C GLU A 545 -11.69 -25.65 18.71
N TRP A 546 -11.62 -24.33 18.96
CA TRP A 546 -10.44 -23.53 18.64
C TRP A 546 -9.23 -23.97 19.46
N ASP A 547 -9.40 -24.23 20.77
CA ASP A 547 -8.33 -24.77 21.61
C ASP A 547 -7.85 -26.14 21.12
N ASN A 548 -8.77 -27.03 20.73
CA ASN A 548 -8.40 -28.33 20.18
C ASN A 548 -7.57 -28.18 18.90
N VAL A 549 -7.97 -27.29 17.98
CA VAL A 549 -7.19 -27.01 16.76
C VAL A 549 -5.84 -26.41 17.10
N ILE A 550 -5.75 -25.39 17.97
CA ILE A 550 -4.49 -24.76 18.39
C ILE A 550 -3.50 -25.81 18.94
N ASN A 551 -4.00 -26.64 19.87
CA ASN A 551 -3.17 -27.62 20.58
C ASN A 551 -2.70 -28.76 19.69
N LYS A 552 -3.53 -29.17 18.72
CA LYS A 552 -3.24 -30.26 17.81
C LYS A 552 -2.80 -29.80 16.41
N LEU A 553 -2.68 -28.51 16.14
CA LEU A 553 -2.18 -28.03 14.84
C LEU A 553 -0.77 -28.57 14.61
N ALA A 554 -0.50 -29.03 13.39
CA ALA A 554 0.77 -29.62 12.99
C ALA A 554 1.98 -28.80 13.47
N PRO A 555 3.10 -29.46 13.85
CA PRO A 555 4.34 -28.76 14.15
C PRO A 555 4.86 -28.05 12.89
N LEU A 556 5.74 -27.07 13.08
CA LEU A 556 6.47 -26.48 11.96
C LEU A 556 7.36 -27.57 11.33
N PRO A 557 7.30 -27.82 10.01
CA PRO A 557 8.02 -28.93 9.39
C PRO A 557 9.53 -28.68 9.42
N VAL A 558 10.30 -29.67 9.87
CA VAL A 558 11.76 -29.61 9.99
C VAL A 558 12.39 -30.79 9.27
N SER A 559 13.45 -30.53 8.52
CA SER A 559 14.34 -31.55 7.96
C SER A 559 15.78 -31.09 8.08
N GLU A 560 16.70 -32.00 8.41
CA GLU A 560 18.14 -31.71 8.51
C GLU A 560 18.49 -30.47 9.36
N GLY A 561 17.67 -30.22 10.39
CA GLY A 561 17.86 -29.10 11.32
C GLY A 561 17.49 -27.71 10.77
N VAL A 562 16.77 -27.61 9.65
CA VAL A 562 16.16 -26.38 9.14
C VAL A 562 14.65 -26.53 9.01
N TYR A 563 13.92 -25.42 9.06
CA TYR A 563 12.49 -25.42 8.71
C TYR A 563 12.33 -25.59 7.21
N LEU A 564 11.37 -26.40 6.78
CA LEU A 564 11.00 -26.57 5.38
C LEU A 564 10.07 -25.45 4.92
N ALA A 565 9.98 -25.21 3.60
CA ALA A 565 8.95 -24.34 3.06
C ALA A 565 7.55 -24.91 3.33
N THR A 566 7.38 -26.22 3.10
CA THR A 566 6.16 -27.00 3.37
C THR A 566 6.51 -28.44 3.78
N GLU A 567 5.68 -29.13 4.56
CA GLU A 567 5.89 -30.55 4.90
C GLU A 567 5.81 -31.45 3.64
N SER A 568 4.97 -31.08 2.69
CA SER A 568 4.78 -31.77 1.41
C SER A 568 5.98 -31.71 0.46
N THR A 569 6.97 -30.85 0.70
CA THR A 569 8.07 -30.60 -0.23
C THR A 569 9.41 -30.60 0.52
N PRO A 570 9.90 -31.76 0.96
CA PRO A 570 11.15 -31.87 1.73
C PRO A 570 12.39 -31.46 0.92
N ASP A 571 12.31 -31.42 -0.40
CA ASP A 571 13.36 -31.00 -1.33
C ASP A 571 13.29 -29.49 -1.67
N SER A 572 12.55 -28.67 -0.91
CA SER A 572 12.30 -27.25 -1.22
C SER A 572 13.56 -26.39 -1.36
N TYR A 573 14.69 -26.80 -0.77
CA TYR A 573 15.97 -26.08 -0.83
C TYR A 573 17.00 -26.70 -1.77
N THR A 574 16.67 -27.82 -2.41
CA THR A 574 17.57 -28.52 -3.35
C THR A 574 17.06 -28.47 -4.79
N THR A 575 15.76 -28.25 -4.98
CA THR A 575 15.14 -28.18 -6.32
C THR A 575 14.97 -26.73 -6.77
N ASP A 576 15.55 -26.36 -7.91
CA ASP A 576 15.61 -24.96 -8.39
C ASP A 576 14.25 -24.28 -8.52
N ARG A 577 13.23 -25.00 -8.98
CA ARG A 577 11.86 -24.47 -9.11
C ARG A 577 11.26 -24.02 -7.77
N TRP A 578 11.68 -24.60 -6.64
CA TRP A 578 11.13 -24.30 -5.32
C TRP A 578 11.89 -23.19 -4.58
N LYS A 579 12.97 -22.66 -5.17
CA LYS A 579 13.79 -21.59 -4.57
C LYS A 579 13.54 -20.22 -5.19
N THR A 580 12.47 -20.09 -5.98
CA THR A 580 12.04 -18.83 -6.59
C THR A 580 10.91 -18.22 -5.77
N ASP A 581 10.56 -16.97 -6.13
CA ASP A 581 9.50 -16.20 -5.48
C ASP A 581 9.84 -15.91 -4.01
N HIS A 582 8.85 -15.86 -3.13
CA HIS A 582 9.02 -15.41 -1.75
C HIS A 582 9.68 -16.44 -0.81
N PRO A 583 10.75 -16.12 -0.05
CA PRO A 583 11.29 -16.98 1.00
C PRO A 583 10.39 -16.97 2.25
N ALA A 584 9.10 -17.31 2.07
CA ALA A 584 8.02 -17.12 3.03
C ALA A 584 8.28 -17.79 4.38
N VAL A 585 9.06 -18.87 4.43
CA VAL A 585 9.53 -19.52 5.67
C VAL A 585 10.08 -18.53 6.69
N LEU A 586 10.75 -17.45 6.24
CA LEU A 586 11.31 -16.42 7.10
C LEU A 586 10.22 -15.56 7.75
N GLY A 587 9.04 -15.45 7.15
CA GLY A 587 7.87 -14.76 7.67
C GLY A 587 7.34 -15.32 8.99
N ALA A 588 7.62 -16.61 9.29
CA ALA A 588 7.25 -17.27 10.55
C ALA A 588 7.89 -16.62 11.79
N LEU A 589 8.98 -15.87 11.59
CA LEU A 589 9.59 -15.01 12.62
C LEU A 589 9.75 -13.56 12.15
N GLY A 590 9.66 -13.25 10.85
CA GLY A 590 9.77 -11.89 10.33
C GLY A 590 8.48 -11.09 10.44
N MET A 591 7.33 -11.69 10.14
CA MET A 591 6.03 -11.02 10.18
C MET A 591 5.23 -11.40 11.43
N VAL A 592 5.37 -12.66 11.87
CA VAL A 592 4.62 -13.21 13.01
C VAL A 592 5.52 -13.24 14.25
N PRO A 593 4.98 -13.00 15.46
CA PRO A 593 5.74 -13.17 16.70
C PRO A 593 6.26 -14.59 16.86
N GLN A 594 7.30 -14.78 17.68
CA GLN A 594 7.84 -16.10 17.94
C GLN A 594 6.76 -17.06 18.45
N SER A 595 6.40 -18.05 17.64
CA SER A 595 5.51 -19.13 18.07
C SER A 595 6.18 -19.99 19.13
N LYS A 596 5.40 -20.55 20.06
CA LYS A 596 5.87 -21.59 21.00
C LYS A 596 6.37 -22.85 20.29
N LYS A 597 6.00 -23.06 19.02
CA LYS A 597 6.45 -24.17 18.17
C LYS A 597 7.75 -23.86 17.41
N LEU A 598 8.27 -22.63 17.51
CA LEU A 598 9.47 -22.18 16.81
C LEU A 598 10.72 -22.28 17.71
N ASP A 599 11.75 -22.93 17.18
CA ASP A 599 13.10 -23.05 17.71
C ASP A 599 14.02 -22.02 17.04
N MET A 600 14.59 -21.13 17.86
CA MET A 600 15.40 -20.00 17.37
C MET A 600 16.69 -20.46 16.66
N PRO A 601 17.48 -21.41 17.19
CA PRO A 601 18.63 -21.99 16.46
C PRO A 601 18.25 -22.61 15.10
N THR A 602 17.11 -23.29 14.99
CA THR A 602 16.61 -23.85 13.73
C THR A 602 16.24 -22.75 12.74
N MET A 603 15.53 -21.71 13.17
CA MET A 603 15.24 -20.55 12.32
C MET A 603 16.52 -19.82 11.90
N GLN A 604 17.53 -19.76 12.77
CA GLN A 604 18.83 -19.20 12.43
C GLN A 604 19.51 -19.98 11.30
N ARG A 605 19.58 -21.31 11.40
CA ARG A 605 20.12 -22.17 10.33
C ARG A 605 19.29 -22.05 9.05
N THR A 606 17.98 -21.90 9.18
CA THR A 606 17.06 -21.69 8.05
C THR A 606 17.36 -20.38 7.34
N LEU A 607 17.53 -19.26 8.06
CA LEU A 607 17.95 -17.98 7.47
C LEU A 607 19.31 -18.11 6.76
N ASP A 608 20.28 -18.76 7.39
CA ASP A 608 21.62 -18.92 6.81
C ASP A 608 21.58 -19.79 5.52
N LEU A 609 20.73 -20.82 5.48
CA LEU A 609 20.51 -21.65 4.29
C LEU A 609 19.83 -20.85 3.18
N VAL A 610 18.67 -20.23 3.47
CA VAL A 610 17.92 -19.40 2.51
C VAL A 610 18.82 -18.32 1.93
N TRP A 611 19.60 -17.63 2.76
CA TRP A 611 20.56 -16.63 2.31
C TRP A 611 21.52 -17.13 1.23
N LYS A 612 21.96 -18.39 1.35
CA LYS A 612 22.93 -19.01 0.45
C LYS A 612 22.30 -19.54 -0.84
N VAL A 613 21.11 -20.13 -0.77
CA VAL A 613 20.58 -20.96 -1.88
C VAL A 613 19.41 -20.34 -2.62
N TRP A 614 18.77 -19.30 -2.07
CA TRP A 614 17.58 -18.69 -2.69
C TRP A 614 17.91 -17.99 -4.00
N SER A 615 17.00 -18.06 -4.97
CA SER A 615 17.07 -17.29 -6.21
C SER A 615 16.60 -15.86 -5.94
N TRP A 616 17.47 -15.06 -5.32
CA TRP A 616 17.15 -13.69 -4.91
C TRP A 616 16.71 -12.80 -6.07
N ASP A 617 17.15 -13.05 -7.29
CA ASP A 617 16.71 -12.35 -8.50
C ASP A 617 15.23 -12.60 -8.88
N ALA A 618 14.62 -13.65 -8.33
CA ALA A 618 13.20 -13.99 -8.50
C ALA A 618 12.30 -13.50 -7.35
N THR A 619 12.82 -12.69 -6.42
CA THR A 619 12.08 -12.17 -5.26
C THR A 619 11.36 -10.86 -5.55
N TRP A 620 10.43 -10.47 -4.68
CA TRP A 620 9.67 -9.23 -4.73
C TRP A 620 10.09 -8.25 -3.64
N GLY A 621 9.71 -6.98 -3.79
CA GLY A 621 10.21 -5.91 -2.93
C GLY A 621 9.93 -6.03 -1.43
N TRP A 622 8.89 -6.76 -1.00
CA TRP A 622 8.60 -6.98 0.43
C TRP A 622 9.43 -8.12 1.05
N ASP A 623 10.08 -8.96 0.25
CA ASP A 623 10.88 -10.08 0.73
C ASP A 623 12.10 -9.63 1.53
N PHE A 624 12.69 -8.48 1.15
CA PHE A 624 13.84 -7.90 1.83
C PHE A 624 13.47 -7.35 3.23
N PRO A 625 12.39 -6.56 3.40
CA PRO A 625 11.81 -6.26 4.69
C PRO A 625 11.49 -7.48 5.56
N MET A 626 10.84 -8.52 5.00
CA MET A 626 10.53 -9.75 5.74
C MET A 626 11.81 -10.41 6.27
N THR A 627 12.81 -10.56 5.40
CA THR A 627 14.12 -11.14 5.74
C THR A 627 14.84 -10.29 6.80
N ALA A 628 14.75 -8.96 6.70
CA ALA A 628 15.35 -8.05 7.65
C ALA A 628 14.72 -8.14 9.05
N MET A 629 13.40 -8.22 9.13
CA MET A 629 12.68 -8.40 10.40
C MET A 629 13.01 -9.74 11.04
N ASN A 630 13.10 -10.82 10.25
CA ASN A 630 13.55 -12.13 10.72
C ASN A 630 14.97 -12.06 11.32
N ALA A 631 15.93 -11.49 10.58
CA ALA A 631 17.30 -11.32 11.04
C ALA A 631 17.40 -10.46 12.31
N ALA A 632 16.61 -9.39 12.41
CA ALA A 632 16.58 -8.54 13.61
C ALA A 632 16.10 -9.31 14.85
N ARG A 633 15.01 -10.10 14.72
CA ARG A 633 14.51 -10.96 15.80
C ARG A 633 15.49 -12.06 16.21
N LEU A 634 16.32 -12.54 15.29
CA LEU A 634 17.44 -13.47 15.56
C LEU A 634 18.65 -12.79 16.23
N GLY A 635 18.59 -11.49 16.54
CA GLY A 635 19.71 -10.76 17.13
C GLY A 635 20.84 -10.49 16.13
N LYS A 636 20.53 -10.46 14.82
CA LYS A 636 21.48 -10.19 13.73
C LYS A 636 21.19 -8.86 13.03
N PRO A 637 21.36 -7.71 13.70
CA PRO A 637 20.99 -6.40 13.17
C PRO A 637 21.79 -5.99 11.92
N GLU A 638 23.05 -6.42 11.79
CA GLU A 638 23.84 -6.19 10.56
C GLU A 638 23.25 -6.96 9.37
N ARG A 639 22.85 -8.22 9.58
CA ARG A 639 22.21 -9.03 8.54
C ARG A 639 20.87 -8.42 8.12
N ALA A 640 20.15 -7.81 9.06
CA ALA A 640 18.93 -7.08 8.75
C ALA A 640 19.19 -5.88 7.82
N MET A 641 20.26 -5.12 8.09
CA MET A 641 20.71 -4.06 7.18
C MET A 641 21.17 -4.63 5.83
N ASP A 642 21.88 -5.76 5.81
CA ASP A 642 22.31 -6.39 4.55
C ASP A 642 21.11 -6.81 3.68
N ALA A 643 20.02 -7.29 4.29
CA ALA A 643 18.79 -7.64 3.58
C ALA A 643 18.17 -6.40 2.92
N LEU A 644 17.98 -5.31 3.68
CA LEU A 644 17.41 -4.05 3.18
C LEU A 644 18.24 -3.42 2.04
N PHE A 645 19.52 -3.74 1.95
CA PHE A 645 20.45 -3.18 0.96
C PHE A 645 21.00 -4.21 -0.02
N MET A 646 20.40 -5.41 -0.08
CA MET A 646 20.78 -6.43 -1.03
C MET A 646 20.61 -5.91 -2.46
N LYS A 647 21.65 -6.05 -3.30
CA LYS A 647 21.70 -5.48 -4.66
C LYS A 647 20.90 -6.31 -5.67
N ILE A 648 19.59 -6.34 -5.49
CA ILE A 648 18.62 -7.00 -6.36
C ILE A 648 17.68 -5.95 -6.93
N GLN A 649 17.25 -6.13 -8.19
CA GLN A 649 16.38 -5.17 -8.88
C GLN A 649 15.14 -4.84 -8.06
N THR A 650 14.46 -5.85 -7.54
CA THR A 650 13.21 -5.69 -6.77
C THR A 650 13.41 -5.05 -5.39
N ASN A 651 14.66 -4.87 -4.94
CA ASN A 651 15.02 -4.07 -3.76
C ASN A 651 15.41 -2.62 -4.11
N THR A 652 15.15 -2.18 -5.35
CA THR A 652 15.46 -0.82 -5.81
C THR A 652 14.37 0.16 -5.39
N TYR A 653 14.78 1.35 -4.94
CA TYR A 653 13.89 2.45 -4.62
C TYR A 653 14.20 3.63 -5.54
N LEU A 654 13.25 3.94 -6.42
CA LEU A 654 13.35 5.01 -7.40
C LEU A 654 13.55 6.37 -6.72
N LYS A 655 13.94 7.37 -7.51
CA LYS A 655 14.16 8.74 -7.01
C LYS A 655 12.91 9.36 -6.39
N ASN A 656 11.73 9.05 -6.93
CA ASN A 656 10.43 9.44 -6.38
C ASN A 656 10.01 8.57 -5.17
N GLY A 657 10.84 7.62 -4.74
CA GLY A 657 10.66 6.82 -3.53
C GLY A 657 9.96 5.48 -3.74
N HIS A 658 9.33 5.25 -4.90
CA HIS A 658 8.65 3.99 -5.16
C HIS A 658 9.64 2.82 -5.18
N ASN A 659 9.28 1.71 -4.54
CA ASN A 659 9.96 0.45 -4.77
C ASN A 659 9.66 -0.04 -6.20
N TYR A 660 10.70 -0.42 -6.94
CA TYR A 660 10.62 -0.82 -8.35
C TYR A 660 10.69 -2.34 -8.47
N GLN A 661 9.73 -2.96 -9.16
CA GLN A 661 9.75 -4.39 -9.44
C GLN A 661 10.46 -4.66 -10.77
N ASP A 662 9.83 -4.29 -11.89
CA ASP A 662 10.36 -4.48 -13.25
C ASP A 662 9.66 -3.57 -14.27
N GLY A 663 9.88 -3.82 -15.57
CA GLY A 663 9.27 -3.04 -16.65
C GLY A 663 7.75 -3.24 -16.81
N ARG A 664 7.19 -4.31 -16.25
CA ARG A 664 5.74 -4.58 -16.24
C ARG A 664 5.10 -3.89 -15.04
N LEU A 665 5.57 -4.20 -13.83
CA LEU A 665 5.11 -3.63 -12.57
C LEU A 665 6.10 -2.56 -12.08
N ARG A 666 5.95 -1.34 -12.60
CA ARG A 666 6.99 -0.30 -12.47
C ARG A 666 7.08 0.33 -11.07
N ILE A 667 6.08 0.10 -10.22
CA ILE A 667 6.11 0.44 -8.80
C ILE A 667 5.44 -0.67 -8.00
N TYR A 668 5.82 -0.83 -6.73
CA TYR A 668 5.27 -1.85 -5.86
C TYR A 668 5.23 -1.37 -4.39
N LEU A 669 4.08 -0.85 -3.96
CA LEU A 669 3.92 -0.26 -2.63
C LEU A 669 4.07 -1.24 -1.44
N PRO A 670 3.85 -2.57 -1.56
CA PRO A 670 4.17 -3.50 -0.48
C PRO A 670 5.64 -3.43 -0.05
N GLY A 671 6.58 -3.18 -0.97
CA GLY A 671 7.99 -2.94 -0.63
C GLY A 671 8.17 -1.69 0.25
N ASN A 672 7.52 -0.58 -0.13
CA ASN A 672 7.52 0.67 0.66
C ASN A 672 6.97 0.46 2.07
N GLY A 673 5.80 -0.18 2.20
CA GLY A 673 5.19 -0.48 3.48
C GLY A 673 5.99 -1.49 4.32
N GLY A 674 6.67 -2.43 3.67
CA GLY A 674 7.63 -3.35 4.29
C GLY A 674 8.79 -2.60 4.95
N VAL A 675 9.46 -1.68 4.24
CA VAL A 675 10.55 -0.88 4.83
C VAL A 675 10.06 -0.08 6.04
N LEU A 676 8.87 0.53 5.97
CA LEU A 676 8.30 1.24 7.12
C LEU A 676 8.05 0.33 8.32
N THR A 677 7.52 -0.87 8.07
CA THR A 677 7.29 -1.88 9.11
C THR A 677 8.62 -2.31 9.74
N THR A 678 9.63 -2.63 8.93
CA THR A 678 10.96 -3.02 9.40
C THR A 678 11.62 -1.92 10.21
N VAL A 679 11.61 -0.67 9.75
CA VAL A 679 12.20 0.46 10.47
C VAL A 679 11.48 0.69 11.81
N ALA A 680 10.15 0.60 11.83
CA ALA A 680 9.39 0.72 13.07
C ALA A 680 9.73 -0.40 14.06
N MET A 681 9.80 -1.65 13.60
CA MET A 681 10.20 -2.79 14.42
C MET A 681 11.64 -2.64 14.94
N MET A 682 12.57 -2.19 14.11
CA MET A 682 13.98 -2.05 14.52
C MET A 682 14.19 -0.88 15.49
N ALA A 683 13.38 0.18 15.39
CA ALA A 683 13.42 1.34 16.28
C ALA A 683 12.64 1.13 17.59
N GLY A 684 11.36 0.76 17.49
CA GLY A 684 10.44 0.58 18.61
C GLY A 684 10.53 -0.79 19.29
N GLY A 685 11.03 -1.80 18.58
CA GLY A 685 11.14 -3.17 19.07
C GLY A 685 9.91 -4.03 18.81
N TRP A 686 9.93 -5.21 19.42
CA TRP A 686 8.89 -6.22 19.37
C TRP A 686 8.63 -6.78 20.78
N ASP A 687 7.61 -7.62 20.96
CA ASP A 687 7.36 -8.22 22.28
C ASP A 687 8.57 -9.04 22.74
N GLY A 688 8.98 -8.82 23.99
CA GLY A 688 10.20 -9.40 24.57
C GLY A 688 11.51 -8.66 24.25
N SER A 689 11.55 -7.77 23.25
CA SER A 689 12.77 -7.01 22.94
C SER A 689 13.11 -5.99 24.03
N GLN A 690 14.41 -5.76 24.23
CA GLN A 690 14.96 -4.88 25.27
C GLN A 690 15.90 -3.83 24.69
N GLY A 691 16.02 -2.69 25.38
CA GLY A 691 16.90 -1.59 25.01
C GLY A 691 16.34 -0.64 23.94
N VAL A 692 17.10 0.41 23.65
CA VAL A 692 16.74 1.47 22.68
C VAL A 692 17.15 1.04 21.27
N ASN A 693 16.27 1.20 20.28
CA ASN A 693 16.53 0.85 18.88
C ASN A 693 17.07 -0.59 18.75
N PRO A 694 16.35 -1.60 19.28
CA PRO A 694 16.89 -2.95 19.49
C PRO A 694 17.28 -3.66 18.20
N GLY A 695 16.66 -3.31 17.07
CA GLY A 695 16.99 -3.91 15.78
C GLY A 695 18.17 -3.26 15.07
N PHE A 696 18.65 -2.07 15.47
CA PHE A 696 19.76 -1.41 14.79
C PHE A 696 21.14 -1.87 15.28
N PRO A 697 22.17 -1.96 14.41
CA PRO A 697 23.50 -2.39 14.81
C PRO A 697 24.11 -1.50 15.90
N LYS A 698 24.76 -2.13 16.88
CA LYS A 698 25.44 -1.44 18.00
C LYS A 698 26.95 -1.27 17.77
N ASN A 699 27.36 -1.13 16.51
CA ASN A 699 28.75 -1.07 16.08
C ASN A 699 29.39 0.34 16.14
N GLY A 700 28.68 1.34 16.70
CA GLY A 700 29.12 2.74 16.77
C GLY A 700 28.94 3.57 15.49
N LYS A 701 28.51 2.98 14.37
CA LYS A 701 28.30 3.68 13.09
C LYS A 701 26.88 4.22 12.90
N TRP A 702 25.94 3.73 13.71
CA TRP A 702 24.53 4.11 13.66
C TRP A 702 24.20 5.04 14.83
N LYS A 703 23.89 6.30 14.51
CA LYS A 703 23.36 7.29 15.45
C LYS A 703 21.88 7.46 15.17
N VAL A 704 21.07 6.56 15.73
CA VAL A 704 19.62 6.52 15.53
C VAL A 704 18.93 7.25 16.68
N ARG A 705 18.23 8.33 16.37
CA ARG A 705 17.24 8.94 17.26
C ARG A 705 15.86 8.49 16.83
N SER A 706 15.05 8.06 17.78
CA SER A 706 13.68 7.59 17.52
C SER A 706 12.76 8.05 18.63
N GLU A 707 11.50 8.29 18.30
CA GLU A 707 10.45 8.68 19.25
C GLU A 707 9.10 8.11 18.79
N GLY A 708 8.24 7.76 19.76
CA GLY A 708 6.82 7.48 19.53
C GLY A 708 6.46 6.16 18.83
N PHE A 709 7.41 5.28 18.49
CA PHE A 709 7.09 3.97 17.88
C PHE A 709 6.34 3.03 18.84
N LYS A 710 5.44 2.21 18.29
CA LYS A 710 4.76 1.13 19.01
C LYS A 710 5.49 -0.19 18.78
N LYS A 711 5.52 -1.05 19.81
CA LYS A 711 6.11 -2.38 19.70
C LYS A 711 5.28 -3.25 18.76
N MET A 712 5.96 -3.87 17.81
CA MET A 712 5.40 -4.97 17.04
C MET A 712 5.07 -6.14 18.01
N PRO A 713 3.99 -6.88 17.79
CA PRO A 713 3.75 -8.12 18.52
C PRO A 713 4.94 -9.08 18.51
#